data_AF-A0AAN5CUQ7-F1
#
_entry.id   AF-A0AAN5CUQ7-F1
#
_cell.length_a   1.000
_cell.length_b   1.000
_cell.length_c   1.000
_cell.angle_alpha   90.00
_cell.angle_beta   90.00
_cell.angle_gamma   90.00
#
_symmetry.space_group_name_H-M   'P 1'
#
loop_
_entity.id
_entity.type
_entity.pdbx_description
1 polymer ?
#
loop_
_entity_poly.entity_id
_entity_poly.type
_entity_poly.pdbx_seq_one_letter_code
_entity_poly.pdbx_strand_id
1 'polypeptide(L)'
;MRSSTLLLAAALCATAAALPRFWGGRSRDGFVRHHEEERGHRIVHDSRLDSAVTGTASITQKIDHFNAADTRTFKQRYFFRNDNNLGVKKVNFLYLSGEQTASEKMISGDNKPIVQYARKFAGNLFALEHRYYGSSRPFADTATENLKFLSSRQAIEDIAEFIKQINANSGSSDTKWVIVGGSYAGNLAAWSRLKHPELITGAIASSAPLLAQLDFYGYLNTVQNNVQQYPNCAQQLKAGIDSIAMLFETSTGRDTLDKKFPVSPKLKTYGDLQDNDIVTFFTYVTDSFEGASQYGDPKPIGDLCAEFTTGYGIQGYDPVDALASLVKKYTLAESPTKTFDTNYTAQIEDLLKTDYDEDTDYTGRLWTWQTCTEFGYFQSTDWGSVDTNIFQATVPVNIYVDMCVDMFNIDIAAIKKNIDATNDYYGQRDYYTGTKVFFAHGSVDPWSWLTKQLGTAQHWSVITVEVAGGTHCSDLNAACDSDGNNCSKERQRVQDLTQENIDQWLNGPFTAPDSIKLADNVGKRPIWYDQFVPSPLSISQNNANDVVANNRAMRTLAINENQFNAANVATNHTRKYRRGSGWNQFTGKNVLHRMHHTMDAMMRPEWPINIEQGNVDQPWDHFDTTNNKQFQQRFFVNEMYAKTDANGNKLKNSPNFLMIGGEGPESDAWVTNEGYAWMTYAKEVGANVYILEHRYYGESKLGTTDMQYLTSAQMLYDVARFISIVKRDRGATGPWITFGGSYPGALAAWSREWFPELILGAVGSSGPVLAKNDFFEYMQVVENVLRAKSDKCADRTQDAFDKLRQMTHDAQGRSQISKKFNLQPAWSNNQNDKVKAINIQNVFANLYGLFQGIVQYSDDNKKQGIDYTVKELCEIMTDEATYPDSLDAVRRVQMWVYDDYGNPKTGSDPEDDFAVLRDMANYIDGKKDPDGTKPFSDKDLADVLWTWQTCNEFGYYQTTDYGYGLFGNPVPLNFYITMCEKVFGIEMEHVEKAVARSNYQYGGRARYSATNVMLPNGNLDPWHALGITAQGNLDKSVVPILIDGTAHCADMYPARPEDLPQLVQARQTILANIKSWLSGVPVDTPTVPTEVPPPPPTTTSASHLSAIAALLAPLLAVLVL
;
A
#
# COMPACT_ATOMS: atom_id res chain seq x y z
N MET A 1 30.76 61.90 12.04
CA MET A 1 29.86 61.17 11.12
C MET A 1 30.20 59.69 11.28
N ARG A 2 29.75 58.86 12.25
CA ARG A 2 28.49 58.65 12.98
C ARG A 2 27.26 58.51 12.09
N SER A 3 26.71 57.28 12.13
CA SER A 3 25.51 56.72 11.48
C SER A 3 25.71 56.15 10.07
N SER A 4 25.99 54.84 9.98
CA SER A 4 25.52 53.91 8.91
C SER A 4 26.00 52.44 9.05
N THR A 5 26.79 52.07 10.06
CA THR A 5 27.37 50.70 10.18
C THR A 5 26.71 49.79 11.24
N LEU A 6 25.39 49.90 11.46
CA LEU A 6 24.71 49.17 12.55
C LEU A 6 23.34 48.56 12.20
N LEU A 7 23.05 48.30 10.91
CA LEU A 7 21.78 47.69 10.48
C LEU A 7 21.90 46.46 9.57
N LEU A 8 23.10 45.86 9.43
CA LEU A 8 23.31 44.62 8.67
C LEU A 8 24.13 43.56 9.44
N ALA A 9 23.97 43.52 10.78
CA ALA A 9 24.57 42.50 11.64
C ALA A 9 23.55 41.91 12.64
N ALA A 10 22.27 41.88 12.26
CA ALA A 10 21.18 41.30 13.05
C ALA A 10 20.21 40.52 12.15
N ALA A 11 20.71 39.52 11.42
CA ALA A 11 19.90 38.45 10.80
C ALA A 11 20.72 37.19 10.44
N LEU A 12 21.94 37.04 10.97
CA LEU A 12 22.74 35.80 10.87
C LEU A 12 23.12 35.33 12.27
N CYS A 13 22.10 35.14 13.11
CA CYS A 13 22.16 34.07 14.10
C CYS A 13 21.35 32.93 13.50
N ALA A 14 21.97 32.14 12.61
CA ALA A 14 21.49 30.79 12.36
C ALA A 14 21.63 30.05 13.70
N THR A 15 20.54 30.02 14.48
CA THR A 15 20.40 29.04 15.54
C THR A 15 20.46 27.68 14.86
N ALA A 16 21.52 26.91 15.08
CA ALA A 16 21.66 25.57 14.51
C ALA A 16 20.42 24.75 14.88
N ALA A 17 19.48 24.57 13.94
CA ALA A 17 18.31 23.74 14.16
C ALA A 17 18.75 22.27 14.22
N ALA A 18 18.09 21.47 15.04
CA ALA A 18 18.34 20.04 15.13
C ALA A 18 17.41 19.30 14.16
N LEU A 19 17.97 18.49 13.28
CA LEU A 19 17.22 17.44 12.58
C LEU A 19 16.76 16.37 13.61
N PRO A 20 15.70 15.57 13.32
CA PRO A 20 15.29 14.48 14.21
C PRO A 20 16.44 13.52 14.51
N ARG A 21 16.41 12.88 15.68
CA ARG A 21 17.41 11.83 15.99
C ARG A 21 17.24 10.66 15.06
N PHE A 22 16.00 10.30 14.78
CA PHE A 22 15.60 9.27 13.85
C PHE A 22 14.79 9.89 12.71
N TRP A 23 15.29 9.84 11.48
CA TRP A 23 14.50 10.15 10.28
C TRP A 23 14.22 8.86 9.53
N GLY A 24 12.94 8.47 9.40
CA GLY A 24 12.57 7.15 8.90
C GLY A 24 13.16 6.02 9.76
N GLY A 25 13.08 6.15 11.10
CA GLY A 25 13.44 5.08 12.06
C GLY A 25 14.92 4.74 12.09
N ARG A 26 15.80 5.70 11.83
CA ARG A 26 17.26 5.50 11.80
C ARG A 26 18.03 6.69 12.33
N SER A 27 19.04 6.42 13.16
CA SER A 27 19.93 7.47 13.64
C SER A 27 20.87 7.95 12.52
N ARG A 28 21.30 9.22 12.57
CA ARG A 28 22.22 9.83 11.59
C ARG A 28 23.56 9.08 11.45
N ASP A 29 23.95 8.30 12.46
CA ASP A 29 25.21 7.53 12.50
C ASP A 29 25.02 6.01 12.25
N GLY A 30 23.79 5.56 11.99
CA GLY A 30 23.45 4.16 11.77
C GLY A 30 23.53 3.27 13.02
N PHE A 31 23.54 1.94 12.79
CA PHE A 31 23.61 0.86 13.78
C PHE A 31 24.89 0.87 14.64
N VAL A 32 25.99 1.54 14.22
CA VAL A 32 27.25 1.57 15.00
C VAL A 32 27.08 2.29 16.34
N ARG A 33 26.28 3.36 16.41
CA ARG A 33 26.11 4.16 17.63
C ARG A 33 25.47 3.38 18.79
N HIS A 34 24.62 2.38 18.52
CA HIS A 34 24.08 1.50 19.58
C HIS A 34 25.10 0.57 20.21
N HIS A 35 26.18 0.24 19.50
CA HIS A 35 27.33 -0.42 20.11
C HIS A 35 28.26 0.55 20.84
N GLU A 36 28.08 1.87 20.69
CA GLU A 36 28.93 2.92 21.28
C GLU A 36 28.39 3.46 22.62
N GLU A 37 27.09 3.34 22.90
CA GLU A 37 26.45 3.93 24.09
C GLU A 37 26.54 3.09 25.39
N GLU A 38 27.43 2.10 25.46
CA GLU A 38 27.77 1.48 26.76
C GLU A 38 28.65 2.37 27.67
N ARG A 39 29.08 3.57 27.25
CA ARG A 39 29.53 4.66 28.14
C ARG A 39 29.66 5.96 27.37
N GLY A 40 28.85 6.96 27.74
CA GLY A 40 28.92 8.29 27.17
C GLY A 40 30.30 8.91 27.30
N HIS A 41 30.96 9.17 26.17
CA HIS A 41 31.87 10.29 25.93
C HIS A 41 32.10 10.42 24.42
N ARG A 42 32.15 11.68 23.96
CA ARG A 42 32.69 12.16 22.67
C ARG A 42 33.79 11.25 22.11
N ILE A 43 33.90 11.22 20.78
CA ILE A 43 35.04 10.69 20.02
C ILE A 43 36.35 11.17 20.64
N VAL A 44 36.85 10.39 21.58
CA VAL A 44 38.25 10.33 21.95
C VAL A 44 38.68 9.06 21.26
N HIS A 45 39.64 9.16 20.34
CA HIS A 45 40.41 8.00 19.91
C HIS A 45 40.94 7.32 21.18
N ASP A 46 40.21 6.33 21.70
CA ASP A 46 40.71 5.52 22.80
C ASP A 46 41.78 4.63 22.20
N SER A 47 43.02 5.09 22.33
CA SER A 47 44.24 4.42 21.92
C SER A 47 44.52 3.13 22.72
N ARG A 48 43.50 2.53 23.33
CA ARG A 48 43.54 1.28 24.11
C ARG A 48 42.70 0.14 23.51
N LEU A 49 42.01 0.34 22.39
CA LEU A 49 41.50 -0.78 21.60
C LEU A 49 42.69 -1.61 21.08
N ASP A 50 42.58 -2.94 21.14
CA ASP A 50 43.59 -3.96 20.81
C ASP A 50 44.09 -3.88 19.34
N SER A 51 44.75 -2.79 18.97
CA SER A 51 45.31 -2.51 17.63
C SER A 51 46.36 -3.52 17.18
N ALA A 52 46.79 -4.44 18.06
CA ALA A 52 47.63 -5.57 17.72
C ALA A 52 46.87 -6.73 17.04
N VAL A 53 45.53 -6.79 17.16
CA VAL A 53 44.70 -7.93 16.73
C VAL A 53 43.84 -7.60 15.51
N THR A 54 43.44 -6.35 15.31
CA THR A 54 42.66 -5.91 14.13
C THR A 54 43.49 -5.10 13.15
N GLY A 55 43.15 -5.15 11.87
CA GLY A 55 43.80 -4.38 10.81
C GLY A 55 42.81 -3.89 9.76
N THR A 56 43.23 -2.91 8.96
CA THR A 56 42.46 -2.35 7.85
C THR A 56 43.20 -2.51 6.54
N ALA A 57 42.46 -2.80 5.48
CA ALA A 57 42.99 -2.94 4.13
C ALA A 57 41.91 -2.54 3.11
N SER A 58 42.25 -2.60 1.83
CA SER A 58 41.30 -2.32 0.75
C SER A 58 41.46 -3.29 -0.39
N ILE A 59 40.34 -3.59 -1.04
CA ILE A 59 40.27 -4.41 -2.24
C ILE A 59 39.86 -3.56 -3.44
N THR A 60 40.18 -4.02 -4.65
CA THR A 60 39.78 -3.33 -5.87
C THR A 60 38.47 -3.91 -6.35
N GLN A 61 37.45 -3.07 -6.50
CA GLN A 61 36.13 -3.44 -7.00
C GLN A 61 35.83 -2.77 -8.33
N LYS A 62 34.95 -3.37 -9.14
CA LYS A 62 34.36 -2.71 -10.29
C LYS A 62 33.30 -1.71 -9.84
N ILE A 63 33.19 -0.59 -10.57
CA ILE A 63 32.05 0.32 -10.37
C ILE A 63 30.75 -0.37 -10.76
N ASP A 64 30.74 -1.05 -11.91
CA ASP A 64 29.58 -1.75 -12.45
C ASP A 64 29.90 -3.22 -12.76
N HIS A 65 29.29 -4.13 -12.00
CA HIS A 65 29.45 -5.58 -12.21
C HIS A 65 28.59 -6.12 -13.36
N PHE A 66 27.58 -5.37 -13.79
CA PHE A 66 26.60 -5.80 -14.81
C PHE A 66 26.90 -5.22 -16.20
N ASN A 67 27.92 -4.38 -16.33
CA ASN A 67 28.41 -3.88 -17.61
C ASN A 67 29.86 -4.30 -17.84
N ALA A 68 30.07 -5.38 -18.61
CA ALA A 68 31.41 -5.87 -18.90
C ALA A 68 32.30 -4.89 -19.70
N ALA A 69 31.71 -3.90 -20.37
CA ALA A 69 32.46 -2.86 -21.08
C ALA A 69 32.97 -1.75 -20.14
N ASP A 70 32.41 -1.64 -18.93
CA ASP A 70 32.89 -0.69 -17.93
C ASP A 70 34.11 -1.27 -17.19
N THR A 71 35.27 -0.67 -17.41
CA THR A 71 36.53 -1.08 -16.77
C THR A 71 36.89 -0.23 -15.57
N ARG A 72 36.03 0.71 -15.15
CA ARG A 72 36.32 1.60 -14.02
C ARG A 72 36.26 0.82 -12.71
N THR A 73 37.12 1.21 -11.78
CA THR A 73 37.27 0.52 -10.48
C THR A 73 37.36 1.52 -9.34
N PHE A 74 37.07 1.06 -8.13
CA PHE A 74 37.24 1.82 -6.89
C PHE A 74 37.87 0.94 -5.80
N LYS A 75 38.32 1.59 -4.72
CA LYS A 75 38.85 0.90 -3.54
C LYS A 75 37.74 0.72 -2.51
N GLN A 76 37.44 -0.53 -2.18
CA GLN A 76 36.51 -0.86 -1.10
C GLN A 76 37.30 -1.25 0.14
N ARG A 77 37.01 -0.60 1.26
CA ARG A 77 37.69 -0.81 2.53
C ARG A 77 37.13 -2.05 3.24
N TYR A 78 38.02 -2.78 3.92
CA TYR A 78 37.64 -3.87 4.81
C TYR A 78 38.55 -3.91 6.03
N PHE A 79 38.06 -4.54 7.08
CA PHE A 79 38.77 -4.80 8.32
C PHE A 79 38.95 -6.30 8.48
N PHE A 80 40.03 -6.71 9.16
CA PHE A 80 40.32 -8.10 9.43
C PHE A 80 40.86 -8.30 10.84
N ARG A 81 40.69 -9.50 11.39
CA ARG A 81 41.18 -9.87 12.71
C ARG A 81 42.23 -10.99 12.63
N ASN A 82 43.42 -10.73 13.15
CA ASN A 82 44.56 -11.64 13.25
C ASN A 82 44.63 -12.29 14.64
N ASP A 83 43.85 -13.35 14.85
CA ASP A 83 44.01 -14.19 16.04
C ASP A 83 45.09 -15.25 15.78
N ASN A 84 46.26 -15.10 16.44
CA ASN A 84 47.48 -15.89 16.24
C ASN A 84 47.40 -17.33 16.80
N ASN A 85 46.31 -17.69 17.49
CA ASN A 85 46.14 -18.98 18.18
C ASN A 85 45.18 -19.95 17.47
N LEU A 86 44.68 -19.60 16.29
CA LEU A 86 43.74 -20.43 15.52
C LEU A 86 44.54 -21.14 14.41
N GLY A 87 44.54 -22.48 14.40
CA GLY A 87 45.37 -23.35 13.54
C GLY A 87 45.16 -23.22 12.02
N VAL A 88 45.13 -24.33 11.26
CA VAL A 88 44.88 -24.25 9.80
C VAL A 88 43.43 -23.82 9.55
N LYS A 89 43.23 -22.55 9.18
CA LYS A 89 41.90 -21.93 9.04
C LYS A 89 41.29 -22.28 7.67
N LYS A 90 40.28 -23.16 7.66
CA LYS A 90 39.46 -23.49 6.46
C LYS A 90 38.09 -22.79 6.44
N VAL A 91 37.83 -21.89 7.39
CA VAL A 91 36.55 -21.19 7.53
C VAL A 91 36.82 -19.69 7.61
N ASN A 92 36.01 -18.88 6.93
CA ASN A 92 36.04 -17.44 7.00
C ASN A 92 34.65 -16.92 7.39
N PHE A 93 34.62 -15.94 8.29
CA PHE A 93 33.44 -15.16 8.66
C PHE A 93 33.55 -13.77 8.06
N LEU A 94 32.46 -13.29 7.47
CA LEU A 94 32.37 -11.95 6.90
C LEU A 94 31.20 -11.20 7.51
N TYR A 95 31.49 -10.17 8.29
CA TYR A 95 30.51 -9.22 8.79
C TYR A 95 30.27 -8.14 7.73
N LEU A 96 29.02 -7.94 7.33
CA LEU A 96 28.64 -6.93 6.33
C LEU A 96 28.26 -5.64 7.04
N SER A 97 28.90 -4.53 6.67
CA SER A 97 28.36 -3.20 6.98
C SER A 97 27.23 -2.88 6.01
N GLY A 98 26.15 -2.28 6.50
CA GLY A 98 25.05 -1.81 5.67
C GLY A 98 25.20 -0.33 5.31
N GLU A 99 24.13 0.40 5.56
CA GLU A 99 23.86 1.82 5.42
C GLU A 99 24.73 2.79 6.26
N GLN A 100 25.98 2.42 6.56
CA GLN A 100 26.80 3.16 7.51
C GLN A 100 28.31 3.01 7.25
N THR A 101 29.07 3.97 7.78
CA THR A 101 30.53 3.89 7.80
C THR A 101 30.97 2.68 8.63
N ALA A 102 31.79 1.82 8.03
CA ALA A 102 32.29 0.64 8.74
C ALA A 102 33.44 1.01 9.68
N SER A 103 33.59 0.25 10.76
CA SER A 103 34.67 0.43 11.73
C SER A 103 35.21 -0.90 12.24
N GLU A 104 36.45 -0.89 12.74
CA GLU A 104 37.06 -2.06 13.36
C GLU A 104 36.26 -2.59 14.57
N LYS A 105 35.45 -1.73 15.20
CA LYS A 105 34.58 -2.11 16.33
C LYS A 105 33.60 -3.22 15.97
N MET A 106 33.27 -3.41 14.69
CA MET A 106 32.40 -4.50 14.23
C MET A 106 33.00 -5.88 14.47
N ILE A 107 34.34 -5.99 14.50
CA ILE A 107 35.09 -7.25 14.65
C ILE A 107 36.09 -7.22 15.83
N SER A 108 36.11 -6.13 16.59
CA SER A 108 36.88 -5.98 17.83
C SER A 108 36.03 -6.35 19.05
N GLY A 109 36.68 -6.68 20.17
CA GLY A 109 36.00 -7.06 21.41
C GLY A 109 35.67 -8.55 21.49
N ASP A 110 36.20 -9.20 22.52
CA ASP A 110 36.07 -10.64 22.72
C ASP A 110 34.66 -11.06 23.13
N ASN A 111 33.85 -10.14 23.62
CA ASN A 111 32.46 -10.36 24.00
C ASN A 111 31.49 -10.30 22.83
N LYS A 112 31.90 -10.22 21.55
CA LYS A 112 30.97 -10.22 20.41
C LYS A 112 30.65 -11.65 19.94
N PRO A 113 29.38 -11.99 19.65
CA PRO A 113 29.01 -13.34 19.20
C PRO A 113 29.80 -13.78 17.96
N ILE A 114 29.96 -12.90 16.98
CA ILE A 114 30.70 -13.23 15.75
C ILE A 114 32.18 -13.53 15.99
N VAL A 115 32.82 -12.87 16.97
CA VAL A 115 34.20 -13.16 17.37
C VAL A 115 34.27 -14.52 18.06
N GLN A 116 33.29 -14.84 18.90
CA GLN A 116 33.18 -16.15 19.56
C GLN A 116 32.91 -17.28 18.55
N TYR A 117 32.06 -17.06 17.54
CA TYR A 117 31.82 -18.02 16.46
C TYR A 117 33.10 -18.25 15.65
N ALA A 118 33.78 -17.19 15.24
CA ALA A 118 35.05 -17.30 14.52
C ALA A 118 36.10 -18.09 15.32
N ARG A 119 36.21 -17.87 16.64
CA ARG A 119 37.11 -18.65 17.51
C ARG A 119 36.71 -20.12 17.62
N LYS A 120 35.43 -20.40 17.87
CA LYS A 120 34.88 -21.77 18.00
C LYS A 120 35.17 -22.62 16.77
N PHE A 121 35.04 -22.03 15.58
CA PHE A 121 35.25 -22.71 14.30
C PHE A 121 36.65 -22.51 13.70
N ALA A 122 37.60 -21.96 14.48
CA ALA A 122 38.96 -21.63 14.04
C ALA A 122 39.02 -20.88 12.70
N GLY A 123 38.11 -19.92 12.51
CA GLY A 123 37.95 -19.16 11.27
C GLY A 123 38.63 -17.80 11.28
N ASN A 124 38.90 -17.26 10.09
CA ASN A 124 39.25 -15.84 9.95
C ASN A 124 37.99 -14.98 10.09
N LEU A 125 38.16 -13.73 10.52
CA LEU A 125 37.05 -12.77 10.64
C LEU A 125 37.38 -11.49 9.89
N PHE A 126 36.46 -11.09 9.02
CA PHE A 126 36.52 -9.89 8.21
C PHE A 126 35.26 -9.03 8.43
N ALA A 127 35.38 -7.72 8.22
CA ALA A 127 34.24 -6.83 8.03
C ALA A 127 34.41 -6.02 6.75
N LEU A 128 33.40 -6.02 5.88
CA LEU A 128 33.44 -5.31 4.60
C LEU A 128 32.60 -4.03 4.67
N GLU A 129 33.19 -2.91 4.26
CA GLU A 129 32.47 -1.65 4.15
C GLU A 129 31.61 -1.61 2.89
N HIS A 130 30.38 -1.16 3.01
CA HIS A 130 29.47 -1.03 1.88
C HIS A 130 29.94 0.06 0.90
N ARG A 131 29.73 -0.14 -0.40
CA ARG A 131 29.98 0.91 -1.41
C ARG A 131 29.21 2.19 -1.07
N TYR A 132 29.77 3.35 -1.39
CA TYR A 132 29.30 4.70 -1.06
C TYR A 132 29.37 5.11 0.41
N TYR A 133 29.43 4.18 1.35
CA TYR A 133 29.51 4.49 2.78
C TYR A 133 30.96 4.54 3.26
N GLY A 134 31.24 5.41 4.23
CA GLY A 134 32.57 5.56 4.79
C GLY A 134 33.61 5.98 3.74
N SER A 135 34.72 5.25 3.66
CA SER A 135 35.80 5.52 2.70
C SER A 135 35.67 4.74 1.39
N SER A 136 34.67 3.88 1.26
CA SER A 136 34.46 3.01 0.09
C SER A 136 33.66 3.71 -1.01
N ARG A 137 34.22 4.80 -1.56
CA ARG A 137 33.51 5.73 -2.43
C ARG A 137 33.87 5.50 -3.91
N PRO A 138 32.93 5.08 -4.78
CA PRO A 138 33.19 4.92 -6.20
C PRO A 138 33.41 6.26 -6.95
N PHE A 139 32.84 7.34 -6.42
CA PHE A 139 32.92 8.69 -6.98
C PHE A 139 33.28 9.72 -5.90
N ALA A 140 33.61 10.94 -6.32
CA ALA A 140 33.98 12.04 -5.42
C ALA A 140 32.77 12.66 -4.69
N ASP A 141 31.57 12.44 -5.21
CA ASP A 141 30.30 12.99 -4.71
C ASP A 141 29.17 11.95 -4.81
N THR A 142 27.99 12.36 -4.36
CA THR A 142 26.73 11.62 -4.34
C THR A 142 25.69 12.24 -5.28
N ALA A 143 26.15 12.82 -6.40
CA ALA A 143 25.27 13.30 -7.46
C ALA A 143 24.40 12.15 -8.00
N THR A 144 23.15 12.44 -8.38
CA THR A 144 22.14 11.42 -8.73
C THR A 144 22.61 10.49 -9.85
N GLU A 145 23.34 10.99 -10.84
CA GLU A 145 23.93 10.20 -11.93
C GLU A 145 24.99 9.18 -11.47
N ASN A 146 25.63 9.42 -10.32
CA ASN A 146 26.57 8.52 -9.68
C ASN A 146 25.83 7.49 -8.82
N LEU A 147 24.78 7.90 -8.11
CA LEU A 147 24.01 7.02 -7.21
C LEU A 147 23.37 5.81 -7.88
N LYS A 148 23.19 5.78 -9.19
CA LYS A 148 22.73 4.58 -9.91
C LYS A 148 23.58 3.32 -9.69
N PHE A 149 24.83 3.46 -9.22
CA PHE A 149 25.68 2.32 -8.85
C PHE A 149 25.60 1.94 -7.35
N LEU A 150 24.83 2.68 -6.55
CA LEU A 150 24.40 2.31 -5.21
C LEU A 150 23.14 1.47 -5.32
N SER A 151 23.31 0.15 -5.39
CA SER A 151 22.21 -0.81 -5.33
C SER A 151 22.61 -2.09 -4.61
N SER A 152 21.62 -2.78 -4.05
CA SER A 152 21.80 -4.09 -3.41
C SER A 152 22.45 -5.11 -4.36
N ARG A 153 22.10 -5.07 -5.65
CA ARG A 153 22.65 -5.98 -6.66
C ARG A 153 24.15 -5.79 -6.83
N GLN A 154 24.59 -4.53 -6.92
CA GLN A 154 26.01 -4.23 -7.03
C GLN A 154 26.77 -4.58 -5.74
N ALA A 155 26.16 -4.35 -4.58
CA ALA A 155 26.75 -4.70 -3.29
C ALA A 155 26.92 -6.22 -3.10
N ILE A 156 25.97 -7.03 -3.59
CA ILE A 156 26.08 -8.50 -3.57
C ILE A 156 27.25 -8.97 -4.44
N GLU A 157 27.44 -8.37 -5.62
CA GLU A 157 28.58 -8.71 -6.47
C GLU A 157 29.92 -8.21 -5.89
N ASP A 158 29.94 -7.09 -5.16
CA ASP A 158 31.11 -6.69 -4.37
C ASP A 158 31.48 -7.75 -3.33
N ILE A 159 30.50 -8.31 -2.63
CA ILE A 159 30.71 -9.38 -1.64
C ILE A 159 31.30 -10.62 -2.31
N ALA A 160 30.75 -11.03 -3.46
CA ALA A 160 31.24 -12.16 -4.22
C ALA A 160 32.68 -11.96 -4.71
N GLU A 161 32.98 -10.77 -5.22
CA GLU A 161 34.32 -10.41 -5.71
C GLU A 161 35.34 -10.31 -4.56
N PHE A 162 34.92 -9.77 -3.41
CA PHE A 162 35.73 -9.78 -2.18
C PHE A 162 36.14 -11.21 -1.80
N ILE A 163 35.18 -12.14 -1.74
CA ILE A 163 35.43 -13.54 -1.41
C ILE A 163 36.42 -14.18 -2.40
N LYS A 164 36.22 -13.96 -3.70
CA LYS A 164 37.09 -14.51 -4.76
C LYS A 164 38.53 -14.02 -4.62
N GLN A 165 38.74 -12.72 -4.43
CA GLN A 165 40.08 -12.14 -4.30
C GLN A 165 40.78 -12.57 -3.00
N ILE A 166 40.06 -12.66 -1.87
CA ILE A 166 40.65 -13.16 -0.61
C ILE A 166 41.05 -14.64 -0.73
N ASN A 167 40.23 -15.48 -1.37
CA ASN A 167 40.57 -16.87 -1.63
C ASN A 167 41.79 -17.00 -2.56
N ALA A 168 41.86 -16.17 -3.61
CA ALA A 168 43.01 -16.12 -4.51
C ALA A 168 44.31 -15.73 -3.79
N ASN A 169 44.26 -14.72 -2.93
CA ASN A 169 45.43 -14.23 -2.17
C ASN A 169 45.93 -15.22 -1.12
N SER A 170 45.04 -16.07 -0.59
CA SER A 170 45.39 -17.10 0.41
C SER A 170 45.78 -18.45 -0.20
N GLY A 171 45.62 -18.63 -1.52
CA GLY A 171 45.90 -19.89 -2.21
C GLY A 171 44.95 -21.04 -1.84
N SER A 172 43.81 -20.75 -1.21
CA SER A 172 42.86 -21.75 -0.72
C SER A 172 41.55 -21.70 -1.51
N SER A 173 41.29 -22.73 -2.32
CA SER A 173 40.01 -22.92 -3.02
C SER A 173 38.99 -23.74 -2.21
N ASP A 174 39.37 -24.24 -1.03
CA ASP A 174 38.57 -25.12 -0.16
C ASP A 174 38.05 -24.39 1.10
N THR A 175 38.10 -23.04 1.12
CA THR A 175 37.66 -22.24 2.26
C THR A 175 36.15 -22.03 2.26
N LYS A 176 35.50 -22.34 3.38
CA LYS A 176 34.05 -22.13 3.59
C LYS A 176 33.78 -20.72 4.14
N TRP A 177 32.79 -20.02 3.60
CA TRP A 177 32.42 -18.67 4.03
C TRP A 177 31.06 -18.65 4.74
N VAL A 178 31.01 -18.05 5.93
CA VAL A 178 29.76 -17.71 6.62
C VAL A 178 29.65 -16.19 6.69
N ILE A 179 28.54 -15.64 6.21
CA ILE A 179 28.33 -14.19 6.17
C ILE A 179 27.27 -13.76 7.17
N VAL A 180 27.44 -12.57 7.76
CA VAL A 180 26.62 -12.07 8.86
C VAL A 180 26.28 -10.62 8.61
N GLY A 181 25.01 -10.25 8.80
CA GLY A 181 24.58 -8.87 8.75
C GLY A 181 23.32 -8.63 9.58
N GLY A 182 23.18 -7.39 10.06
CA GLY A 182 21.99 -6.88 10.73
C GLY A 182 21.23 -5.88 9.86
N SER A 183 19.91 -5.80 9.99
CA SER A 183 19.09 -4.85 9.25
C SER A 183 19.24 -4.99 7.72
N TYR A 184 19.48 -3.90 6.99
CA TYR A 184 19.80 -3.94 5.56
C TYR A 184 21.00 -4.86 5.23
N ALA A 185 22.04 -4.89 6.07
CA ALA A 185 23.14 -5.83 5.88
C ALA A 185 22.70 -7.31 6.07
N GLY A 186 21.64 -7.53 6.86
CA GLY A 186 20.97 -8.83 6.97
C GLY A 186 20.27 -9.24 5.68
N ASN A 187 19.65 -8.30 4.96
CA ASN A 187 19.15 -8.53 3.60
C ASN A 187 20.30 -8.93 2.67
N LEU A 188 21.41 -8.17 2.67
CA LEU A 188 22.59 -8.49 1.87
C LEU A 188 23.16 -9.87 2.22
N ALA A 189 23.18 -10.27 3.50
CA ALA A 189 23.62 -11.60 3.92
C ALA A 189 22.73 -12.72 3.34
N ALA A 190 21.40 -12.58 3.49
CA ALA A 190 20.45 -13.54 2.93
C ALA A 190 20.54 -13.59 1.39
N TRP A 191 20.48 -12.44 0.73
CA TRP A 191 20.49 -12.33 -0.72
C TRP A 191 21.82 -12.77 -1.35
N SER A 192 22.96 -12.47 -0.73
CA SER A 192 24.25 -12.97 -1.21
C SER A 192 24.31 -14.49 -1.12
N ARG A 193 23.79 -15.10 -0.05
CA ARG A 193 23.70 -16.56 0.05
C ARG A 193 22.75 -17.15 -0.99
N LEU A 194 21.65 -16.47 -1.30
CA LEU A 194 20.72 -16.87 -2.35
C LEU A 194 21.36 -16.82 -3.75
N LYS A 195 22.12 -15.76 -4.05
CA LYS A 195 22.68 -15.51 -5.39
C LYS A 195 24.03 -16.16 -5.64
N HIS A 196 24.84 -16.35 -4.60
CA HIS A 196 26.15 -17.02 -4.67
C HIS A 196 26.26 -18.22 -3.71
N PRO A 197 25.37 -19.23 -3.84
CA PRO A 197 25.44 -20.46 -3.05
C PRO A 197 26.75 -21.24 -3.21
N GLU A 198 27.46 -21.03 -4.33
CA GLU A 198 28.75 -21.62 -4.65
C GLU A 198 29.91 -21.00 -3.88
N LEU A 199 29.77 -19.76 -3.41
CA LEU A 199 30.81 -19.06 -2.63
C LEU A 199 30.49 -19.07 -1.12
N ILE A 200 29.22 -18.98 -0.76
CA ILE A 200 28.78 -18.76 0.62
C ILE A 200 28.14 -20.03 1.17
N THR A 201 28.74 -20.56 2.24
CA THR A 201 28.29 -21.79 2.89
C THR A 201 27.01 -21.57 3.69
N GLY A 202 26.88 -20.44 4.41
CA GLY A 202 25.67 -20.08 5.16
C GLY A 202 25.62 -18.60 5.52
N ALA A 203 24.45 -18.12 5.91
CA ALA A 203 24.24 -16.72 6.28
C ALA A 203 23.47 -16.55 7.58
N ILE A 204 23.85 -15.53 8.36
CA ILE A 204 23.10 -15.04 9.52
C ILE A 204 22.52 -13.69 9.14
N ALA A 205 21.19 -13.62 9.07
CA ALA A 205 20.43 -12.47 8.63
C ALA A 205 19.58 -11.96 9.79
N SER A 206 20.19 -11.12 10.62
CA SER A 206 19.55 -10.55 11.80
C SER A 206 18.67 -9.36 11.43
N SER A 207 17.41 -9.36 11.86
CA SER A 207 16.39 -8.33 11.67
C SER A 207 16.31 -7.83 10.23
N ALA A 208 16.42 -8.77 9.28
CA ALA A 208 16.53 -8.51 7.85
C ALA A 208 15.14 -8.23 7.23
N PRO A 209 14.84 -6.99 6.78
CA PRO A 209 13.54 -6.66 6.20
C PRO A 209 13.43 -7.18 4.75
N LEU A 210 13.09 -8.45 4.57
CA LEU A 210 13.04 -9.10 3.25
C LEU A 210 11.90 -8.62 2.34
N LEU A 211 10.82 -8.09 2.92
CA LEU A 211 9.68 -7.56 2.16
C LEU A 211 9.91 -6.08 1.84
N ALA A 212 10.32 -5.73 0.62
CA ALA A 212 10.27 -4.34 0.17
C ALA A 212 8.81 -3.88 0.10
N GLN A 213 8.47 -2.77 0.74
CA GLN A 213 7.09 -2.33 0.90
C GLN A 213 7.04 -0.80 0.86
N LEU A 214 6.19 -0.24 0.00
CA LEU A 214 6.07 1.21 -0.15
C LEU A 214 5.65 1.84 1.17
N ASP A 215 4.43 1.55 1.60
CA ASP A 215 3.85 2.01 2.85
C ASP A 215 4.16 1.00 3.98
N PHE A 216 5.16 1.30 4.80
CA PHE A 216 5.61 0.46 5.91
C PHE A 216 5.01 0.95 7.25
N TYR A 217 3.69 1.00 7.31
CA TYR A 217 2.97 1.31 8.54
C TYR A 217 3.22 0.31 9.68
N GLY A 218 3.60 -0.94 9.36
CA GLY A 218 3.83 -2.02 10.32
C GLY A 218 4.90 -1.67 11.37
N TYR A 219 5.77 -0.73 11.04
CA TYR A 219 6.77 -0.18 11.94
C TYR A 219 6.11 0.50 13.15
N LEU A 220 5.30 1.55 12.92
CA LEU A 220 4.66 2.30 14.00
C LEU A 220 3.50 1.52 14.65
N ASN A 221 2.89 0.56 13.95
CA ASN A 221 1.98 -0.40 14.57
C ASN A 221 2.70 -1.24 15.65
N THR A 222 3.90 -1.73 15.34
CA THR A 222 4.70 -2.48 16.33
C THR A 222 5.11 -1.59 17.51
N VAL A 223 5.51 -0.34 17.26
CA VAL A 223 5.80 0.64 18.33
C VAL A 223 4.57 0.84 19.22
N GLN A 224 3.39 1.02 18.62
CA GLN A 224 2.14 1.11 19.37
C GLN A 224 1.88 -0.14 20.21
N ASN A 225 2.02 -1.34 19.65
CA ASN A 225 1.79 -2.59 20.36
C ASN A 225 2.71 -2.73 21.58
N ASN A 226 3.96 -2.26 21.47
CA ASN A 226 4.88 -2.18 22.60
C ASN A 226 4.42 -1.20 23.66
N VAL A 227 3.94 -0.02 23.27
CA VAL A 227 3.39 1.00 24.19
C VAL A 227 2.10 0.52 24.86
N GLN A 228 1.25 -0.24 24.17
CA GLN A 228 -0.02 -0.79 24.68
C GLN A 228 0.17 -1.78 25.83
N GLN A 229 1.36 -2.37 25.99
CA GLN A 229 1.72 -3.15 27.19
C GLN A 229 1.71 -2.28 28.47
N TYR A 230 1.70 -0.95 28.33
CA TYR A 230 1.64 0.04 29.40
C TYR A 230 0.38 0.92 29.24
N PRO A 231 -0.80 0.49 29.72
CA PRO A 231 -2.09 1.11 29.37
C PRO A 231 -2.18 2.61 29.64
N ASN A 232 -1.62 3.10 30.75
CA ASN A 232 -1.59 4.53 31.05
C ASN A 232 -0.74 5.31 30.03
N CYS A 233 0.38 4.74 29.60
CA CYS A 233 1.25 5.34 28.59
C CYS A 233 0.52 5.42 27.26
N ALA A 234 -0.09 4.31 26.82
CA ALA A 234 -0.89 4.26 25.60
C ALA A 234 -2.03 5.29 25.60
N GLN A 235 -2.79 5.36 26.70
CA GLN A 235 -3.89 6.30 26.84
C GLN A 235 -3.42 7.76 26.78
N GLN A 236 -2.35 8.09 27.51
CA GLN A 236 -1.84 9.48 27.55
C GLN A 236 -1.11 9.84 26.26
N LEU A 237 -0.46 8.89 25.58
CA LEU A 237 0.19 9.13 24.30
C LEU A 237 -0.87 9.46 23.26
N LYS A 238 -1.95 8.66 23.20
CA LYS A 238 -3.08 8.95 22.32
C LYS A 238 -3.69 10.31 22.63
N ALA A 239 -3.97 10.59 23.90
CA ALA A 239 -4.53 11.89 24.31
C ALA A 239 -3.62 13.07 23.94
N GLY A 240 -2.29 12.89 24.04
CA GLY A 240 -1.30 13.88 23.65
C GLY A 240 -1.28 14.11 22.14
N ILE A 241 -1.19 13.05 21.33
CA ILE A 241 -1.23 13.13 19.87
C ILE A 241 -2.56 13.74 19.38
N ASP A 242 -3.69 13.26 19.90
CA ASP A 242 -5.02 13.80 19.60
C ASP A 242 -5.09 15.31 19.92
N SER A 243 -4.51 15.73 21.05
CA SER A 243 -4.49 17.14 21.46
C SER A 243 -3.58 17.99 20.57
N ILE A 244 -2.41 17.50 20.21
CA ILE A 244 -1.50 18.19 19.29
C ILE A 244 -2.15 18.37 17.92
N ALA A 245 -2.76 17.32 17.37
CA ALA A 245 -3.48 17.38 16.10
C ALA A 245 -4.59 18.44 16.14
N MET A 246 -5.40 18.47 17.20
CA MET A 246 -6.42 19.51 17.39
C MET A 246 -5.81 20.93 17.53
N LEU A 247 -4.64 21.07 18.16
CA LEU A 247 -3.98 22.38 18.29
C LEU A 247 -3.48 22.91 16.94
N PHE A 248 -3.09 22.06 16.00
CA PHE A 248 -2.72 22.49 14.64
C PHE A 248 -3.89 23.12 13.87
N GLU A 249 -5.14 22.77 14.19
CA GLU A 249 -6.36 23.23 13.49
C GLU A 249 -6.68 24.73 13.68
N THR A 250 -5.97 25.45 14.56
CA THR A 250 -6.23 26.87 14.83
C THR A 250 -4.93 27.66 15.04
N SER A 251 -4.94 28.95 14.70
CA SER A 251 -3.79 29.84 14.96
C SER A 251 -3.45 29.95 16.45
N THR A 252 -4.46 29.92 17.33
CA THR A 252 -4.29 29.99 18.78
C THR A 252 -3.70 28.68 19.33
N GLY A 253 -4.10 27.54 18.76
CA GLY A 253 -3.52 26.25 19.09
C GLY A 253 -2.06 26.14 18.63
N ARG A 254 -1.75 26.61 17.41
CA ARG A 254 -0.35 26.72 16.92
C ARG A 254 0.51 27.64 17.79
N ASP A 255 -0.03 28.77 18.25
CA ASP A 255 0.64 29.65 19.25
C ASP A 255 0.86 28.96 20.61
N THR A 256 0.03 27.97 20.95
CA THR A 256 0.21 27.15 22.15
C THR A 256 1.35 26.14 21.94
N LEU A 257 1.40 25.50 20.75
CA LEU A 257 2.50 24.62 20.37
C LEU A 257 3.83 25.37 20.32
N ASP A 258 3.87 26.59 19.76
CA ASP A 258 5.06 27.46 19.70
C ASP A 258 5.68 27.79 21.08
N LYS A 259 4.85 27.75 22.14
CA LYS A 259 5.25 27.99 23.53
C LYS A 259 5.72 26.70 24.23
N LYS A 260 5.14 25.55 23.88
CA LYS A 260 5.47 24.25 24.47
C LYS A 260 6.68 23.62 23.80
N PHE A 261 6.77 23.70 22.48
CA PHE A 261 7.84 23.13 21.66
C PHE A 261 8.77 24.23 21.12
N PRO A 262 10.10 24.09 21.25
CA PRO A 262 11.06 25.00 20.60
C PRO A 262 11.17 24.75 19.09
N VAL A 263 10.13 25.11 18.34
CA VAL A 263 10.07 24.99 16.87
C VAL A 263 10.61 26.22 16.14
N SER A 264 11.15 25.99 14.94
CA SER A 264 11.52 26.98 13.94
C SER A 264 11.11 26.48 12.54
N PRO A 265 10.50 27.30 11.68
CA PRO A 265 9.90 28.60 11.98
C PRO A 265 8.76 28.49 13.02
N LYS A 266 8.28 29.63 13.54
CA LYS A 266 7.15 29.64 14.49
C LYS A 266 5.83 29.32 13.79
N LEU A 267 5.14 28.27 14.23
CA LEU A 267 3.96 27.67 13.61
C LEU A 267 2.79 28.64 13.47
N LYS A 268 2.65 29.61 14.39
CA LYS A 268 1.60 30.63 14.32
C LYS A 268 1.84 31.63 13.18
N THR A 269 3.09 32.07 13.02
CA THR A 269 3.48 33.13 12.08
C THR A 269 4.04 32.58 10.78
N TYR A 270 4.05 31.27 10.62
CA TYR A 270 4.46 30.62 9.39
C TYR A 270 3.39 30.86 8.33
N GLY A 271 3.63 31.87 7.48
CA GLY A 271 2.65 32.37 6.51
C GLY A 271 2.20 31.32 5.49
N ASP A 272 3.10 30.38 5.16
CA ASP A 272 2.91 29.33 4.16
C ASP A 272 3.12 27.92 4.77
N LEU A 273 2.59 27.67 5.98
CA LEU A 273 2.66 26.35 6.62
C LEU A 273 2.02 25.28 5.72
N GLN A 274 2.82 24.31 5.25
CA GLN A 274 2.37 23.21 4.40
C GLN A 274 2.06 21.95 5.22
N ASP A 275 1.32 21.01 4.63
CA ASP A 275 1.03 19.71 5.26
C ASP A 275 2.33 18.96 5.62
N ASN A 276 3.35 18.98 4.75
CA ASN A 276 4.64 18.33 5.00
C ASN A 276 5.42 18.98 6.16
N ASP A 277 5.19 20.26 6.48
CA ASP A 277 5.77 20.91 7.67
C ASP A 277 5.11 20.39 8.96
N ILE A 278 3.78 20.14 8.92
CA ILE A 278 3.03 19.57 10.04
C ILE A 278 3.45 18.11 10.25
N VAL A 279 3.56 17.33 9.19
CA VAL A 279 4.03 15.93 9.26
C VAL A 279 5.45 15.88 9.83
N THR A 280 6.33 16.78 9.38
CA THR A 280 7.68 16.93 9.93
C THR A 280 7.66 17.20 11.43
N PHE A 281 6.73 17.99 11.96
CA PHE A 281 6.59 18.16 13.41
C PHE A 281 6.25 16.84 14.12
N PHE A 282 5.36 16.03 13.54
CA PHE A 282 4.95 14.76 14.15
C PHE A 282 6.07 13.71 14.16
N THR A 283 6.97 13.69 13.17
CA THR A 283 8.14 12.79 13.20
C THR A 283 9.02 13.05 14.43
N TYR A 284 9.19 14.31 14.85
CA TYR A 284 9.89 14.64 16.10
C TYR A 284 9.16 14.15 17.36
N VAL A 285 7.83 14.09 17.33
CA VAL A 285 7.01 13.68 18.50
C VAL A 285 7.05 12.17 18.69
N THR A 286 7.10 11.39 17.61
CA THR A 286 7.11 9.92 17.65
C THR A 286 8.52 9.34 17.86
N ASP A 287 9.57 10.05 17.42
CA ASP A 287 11.01 9.75 17.50
C ASP A 287 11.45 8.96 18.75
N SER A 288 11.10 9.44 19.94
CA SER A 288 11.54 8.81 21.20
C SER A 288 10.93 7.42 21.44
N PHE A 289 9.69 7.19 21.00
CA PHE A 289 9.00 5.90 21.15
C PHE A 289 9.47 4.89 20.09
N GLU A 290 9.78 5.37 18.90
CA GLU A 290 10.38 4.59 17.81
C GLU A 290 11.75 4.05 18.23
N GLY A 291 12.66 4.93 18.67
CA GLY A 291 13.97 4.53 19.18
C GLY A 291 13.88 3.55 20.35
N ALA A 292 12.93 3.75 21.27
CA ALA A 292 12.80 2.90 22.44
C ALA A 292 12.31 1.49 22.09
N SER A 293 11.51 1.36 21.04
CA SER A 293 11.07 0.06 20.51
C SER A 293 12.16 -0.62 19.68
N GLN A 294 12.73 0.12 18.72
CA GLN A 294 13.71 -0.43 17.81
C GLN A 294 15.02 -0.76 18.50
N TYR A 295 15.52 0.12 19.37
CA TYR A 295 16.87 -0.01 19.90
C TYR A 295 16.92 -0.08 21.43
N GLY A 296 15.83 0.27 22.12
CA GLY A 296 15.86 0.46 23.57
C GLY A 296 16.53 1.78 23.98
N ASP A 297 16.53 2.78 23.09
CA ASP A 297 17.10 4.12 23.31
C ASP A 297 16.04 5.21 23.08
N PRO A 298 15.93 6.27 23.92
CA PRO A 298 16.81 6.65 25.02
C PRO A 298 16.83 5.67 26.19
N LYS A 299 15.81 4.82 26.28
CA LYS A 299 15.63 3.78 27.30
C LYS A 299 14.73 2.66 26.77
N PRO A 300 14.69 1.48 27.42
CA PRO A 300 13.67 0.48 27.15
C PRO A 300 12.26 1.08 27.22
N ILE A 301 11.36 0.64 26.34
CA ILE A 301 10.02 1.22 26.15
C ILE A 301 9.22 1.35 27.45
N GLY A 302 9.34 0.40 28.39
CA GLY A 302 8.68 0.47 29.68
C GLY A 302 9.17 1.59 30.59
N ASP A 303 10.48 1.86 30.60
CA ASP A 303 11.08 2.93 31.38
C ASP A 303 10.75 4.29 30.76
N LEU A 304 10.74 4.39 29.43
CA LEU A 304 10.27 5.59 28.73
C LEU A 304 8.79 5.87 29.06
N CYS A 305 7.95 4.83 29.04
CA CYS A 305 6.54 4.95 29.40
C CYS A 305 6.30 5.35 30.85
N ALA A 306 7.12 4.85 31.79
CA ALA A 306 7.07 5.28 33.18
C ALA A 306 7.48 6.75 33.34
N GLU A 307 8.49 7.21 32.60
CA GLU A 307 8.90 8.61 32.59
C GLU A 307 7.81 9.52 31.99
N PHE A 308 7.25 9.13 30.84
CA PHE A 308 6.18 9.87 30.15
C PHE A 308 4.93 10.06 31.02
N THR A 309 4.58 9.05 31.81
CA THR A 309 3.40 9.05 32.67
C THR A 309 3.69 9.52 34.09
N THR A 310 4.88 10.06 34.35
CA THR A 310 5.23 10.61 35.67
C THR A 310 4.31 11.79 35.99
N GLY A 311 3.57 11.69 37.09
CA GLY A 311 2.58 12.70 37.52
C GLY A 311 1.17 12.49 36.98
N TYR A 312 0.94 11.48 36.14
CA TYR A 312 -0.40 11.09 35.73
C TYR A 312 -1.26 10.72 36.96
N GLY A 313 -2.49 11.24 37.03
CA GLY A 313 -3.38 11.11 38.19
C GLY A 313 -3.20 12.19 39.28
N ILE A 314 -2.23 13.09 39.13
CA ILE A 314 -2.05 14.31 39.95
C ILE A 314 -2.65 15.51 39.20
N GLN A 315 -3.24 16.47 39.93
CA GLN A 315 -3.77 17.70 39.35
C GLN A 315 -2.66 18.49 38.62
N GLY A 316 -2.83 18.73 37.32
CA GLY A 316 -1.92 19.52 36.49
C GLY A 316 -1.09 18.72 35.48
N TYR A 317 -1.26 17.40 35.36
CA TYR A 317 -0.67 16.63 34.26
C TYR A 317 -1.33 17.00 32.92
N ASP A 318 -0.51 17.35 31.94
CA ASP A 318 -0.90 17.57 30.54
C ASP A 318 -0.05 16.67 29.64
N PRO A 319 -0.64 15.72 28.88
CA PRO A 319 0.11 14.83 28.00
C PRO A 319 0.90 15.59 26.91
N VAL A 320 0.46 16.79 26.50
CA VAL A 320 1.20 17.62 25.54
C VAL A 320 2.48 18.18 26.17
N ASP A 321 2.42 18.61 27.43
CA ASP A 321 3.61 19.08 28.16
C ASP A 321 4.60 17.93 28.45
N ALA A 322 4.07 16.73 28.72
CA ALA A 322 4.88 15.53 28.89
C ALA A 322 5.62 15.16 27.59
N LEU A 323 4.94 15.18 26.44
CA LEU A 323 5.57 14.97 25.13
C LEU A 323 6.63 16.04 24.85
N ALA A 324 6.29 17.32 25.00
CA ALA A 324 7.24 18.42 24.80
C ALA A 324 8.49 18.30 25.69
N SER A 325 8.34 17.78 26.91
CA SER A 325 9.44 17.51 27.83
C SER A 325 10.34 16.37 27.36
N LEU A 326 9.77 15.27 26.84
CA LEU A 326 10.53 14.15 26.28
C LEU A 326 11.30 14.56 25.03
N VAL A 327 10.63 15.17 24.04
CA VAL A 327 11.28 15.66 22.81
C VAL A 327 12.34 16.72 23.17
N LYS A 328 12.03 17.60 24.13
CA LYS A 328 12.93 18.44 24.94
C LYS A 328 14.26 17.75 25.25
N LYS A 329 14.12 16.72 26.07
CA LYS A 329 15.21 16.07 26.78
C LYS A 329 16.04 15.18 25.90
N TYR A 330 15.38 14.41 25.04
CA TYR A 330 16.04 13.42 24.23
C TYR A 330 16.39 14.04 22.88
N THR A 331 15.43 14.43 22.07
CA THR A 331 15.71 14.88 20.70
C THR A 331 16.63 16.12 20.61
N LEU A 332 16.60 17.06 21.58
CA LEU A 332 17.47 18.25 21.62
C LEU A 332 18.68 18.18 22.59
N ALA A 333 19.01 16.99 23.11
CA ALA A 333 19.97 16.80 24.22
C ALA A 333 21.37 17.44 24.01
N GLU A 334 21.80 17.63 22.77
CA GLU A 334 23.15 18.14 22.47
C GLU A 334 23.30 19.67 22.61
N SER A 335 22.20 20.43 22.62
CA SER A 335 22.25 21.86 22.95
C SER A 335 20.85 22.45 23.25
N PRO A 336 20.65 23.08 24.42
CA PRO A 336 19.37 23.69 24.82
C PRO A 336 18.98 24.95 24.02
N THR A 337 19.80 25.35 23.05
CA THR A 337 19.53 26.48 22.13
C THR A 337 19.08 26.03 20.73
N LYS A 338 19.10 24.72 20.42
CA LYS A 338 18.61 24.21 19.15
C LYS A 338 17.07 24.23 19.13
N THR A 339 16.51 24.44 17.95
CA THR A 339 15.08 24.33 17.66
C THR A 339 14.81 23.15 16.74
N PHE A 340 13.61 22.60 16.74
CA PHE A 340 13.15 21.66 15.69
C PHE A 340 12.96 22.43 14.39
N ASP A 341 13.56 21.97 13.30
CA ASP A 341 13.30 22.55 11.99
C ASP A 341 12.06 21.89 11.39
N THR A 342 10.92 22.57 11.53
CA THR A 342 9.66 22.10 10.94
C THR A 342 9.55 22.42 9.46
N ASN A 343 10.50 23.17 8.87
CA ASN A 343 10.47 23.49 7.46
C ASN A 343 10.94 22.30 6.63
N TYR A 344 10.00 21.63 5.98
CA TYR A 344 10.26 20.48 5.11
C TYR A 344 11.23 20.85 3.97
N THR A 345 11.04 22.01 3.34
CA THR A 345 11.87 22.46 2.21
C THR A 345 13.33 22.64 2.63
N ALA A 346 13.57 23.18 3.82
CA ALA A 346 14.93 23.34 4.35
C ALA A 346 15.64 21.99 4.58
N GLN A 347 14.89 20.95 4.97
CA GLN A 347 15.46 19.61 5.11
C GLN A 347 15.79 18.98 3.75
N ILE A 348 14.93 19.17 2.75
CA ILE A 348 15.22 18.74 1.37
C ILE A 348 16.48 19.44 0.85
N GLU A 349 16.63 20.75 1.08
CA GLU A 349 17.83 21.50 0.66
C GLU A 349 19.12 20.93 1.27
N ASP A 350 19.09 20.43 2.51
CA ASP A 350 20.24 19.78 3.13
C ASP A 350 20.56 18.42 2.47
N LEU A 351 19.53 17.61 2.25
CA LEU A 351 19.65 16.30 1.60
C LEU A 351 19.96 16.38 0.09
N LEU A 352 19.77 17.55 -0.54
CA LEU A 352 20.16 17.83 -1.92
C LEU A 352 21.68 18.04 -2.07
N LYS A 353 22.41 18.31 -0.99
CA LYS A 353 23.88 18.43 -1.02
C LYS A 353 24.50 17.10 -1.43
N THR A 354 25.52 17.18 -2.28
CA THR A 354 26.11 15.98 -2.93
C THR A 354 27.50 15.66 -2.42
N ASP A 355 28.12 16.54 -1.66
CA ASP A 355 29.44 16.31 -1.09
C ASP A 355 29.41 15.30 0.08
N TYR A 356 30.59 14.81 0.45
CA TYR A 356 30.78 13.87 1.56
C TYR A 356 31.28 14.59 2.84
N ASP A 357 30.92 15.87 3.03
CA ASP A 357 31.34 16.64 4.20
C ASP A 357 30.67 16.11 5.48
N GLU A 358 31.41 16.13 6.58
CA GLU A 358 30.93 15.71 7.91
C GLU A 358 29.79 16.62 8.42
N ASP A 359 29.70 17.84 7.88
CA ASP A 359 28.62 18.79 8.17
C ASP A 359 27.34 18.54 7.34
N THR A 360 27.36 17.59 6.39
CA THR A 360 26.19 17.20 5.56
C THR A 360 25.63 15.83 5.96
N ASP A 361 24.32 15.61 5.79
CA ASP A 361 23.71 14.28 5.95
C ASP A 361 23.79 13.46 4.65
N TYR A 362 25.01 13.23 4.16
CA TYR A 362 25.22 12.42 2.95
C TYR A 362 24.69 10.98 3.14
N THR A 363 24.75 10.44 4.36
CA THR A 363 24.19 9.11 4.70
C THR A 363 22.68 9.06 4.52
N GLY A 364 21.97 10.09 4.96
CA GLY A 364 20.52 10.26 4.73
C GLY A 364 20.19 10.33 3.25
N ARG A 365 20.98 11.08 2.46
CA ARG A 365 20.82 11.12 0.99
C ARG A 365 21.00 9.74 0.34
N LEU A 366 22.06 9.01 0.71
CA LEU A 366 22.35 7.66 0.18
C LEU A 366 21.24 6.67 0.54
N TRP A 367 20.76 6.69 1.78
CA TRP A 367 19.68 5.82 2.22
C TRP A 367 18.36 6.16 1.51
N THR A 368 18.03 7.45 1.41
CA THR A 368 16.83 7.92 0.69
C THR A 368 16.87 7.48 -0.78
N TRP A 369 18.04 7.52 -1.42
CA TRP A 369 18.19 6.98 -2.77
C TRP A 369 17.81 5.49 -2.85
N GLN A 370 18.31 4.66 -1.93
CA GLN A 370 18.00 3.22 -1.94
C GLN A 370 16.53 2.92 -1.62
N THR A 371 15.90 3.68 -0.73
CA THR A 371 14.47 3.52 -0.45
C THR A 371 13.62 3.93 -1.66
N CYS A 372 13.93 5.04 -2.33
CA CYS A 372 13.23 5.46 -3.55
C CYS A 372 13.48 4.52 -4.75
N THR A 373 14.65 3.87 -4.83
CA THR A 373 15.05 3.08 -6.02
C THR A 373 15.00 1.57 -5.86
N GLU A 374 14.81 1.04 -4.65
CA GLU A 374 14.78 -0.40 -4.42
C GLU A 374 13.72 -0.85 -3.40
N PHE A 375 13.57 -0.14 -2.28
CA PHE A 375 12.99 -0.78 -1.09
C PHE A 375 11.63 -0.25 -0.61
N GLY A 376 11.34 1.04 -0.82
CA GLY A 376 10.35 1.73 0.01
C GLY A 376 10.83 1.74 1.45
N TYR A 377 10.15 1.03 2.34
CA TYR A 377 10.32 1.08 3.80
C TYR A 377 9.94 2.43 4.41
N PHE A 378 8.97 3.13 3.82
CA PHE A 378 8.50 4.40 4.35
C PHE A 378 7.62 4.18 5.56
N GLN A 379 8.14 4.57 6.73
CA GLN A 379 7.49 4.33 8.01
C GLN A 379 6.37 5.33 8.20
N SER A 380 5.16 4.88 7.89
CA SER A 380 3.98 5.70 7.99
C SER A 380 3.19 5.38 9.26
N THR A 381 2.19 6.21 9.49
CA THR A 381 1.10 5.95 10.42
C THR A 381 -0.19 5.56 9.72
N ASP A 382 -0.15 5.13 8.45
CA ASP A 382 -1.33 4.88 7.61
C ASP A 382 -2.00 3.55 7.91
N TRP A 383 -2.24 3.28 9.19
CA TRP A 383 -2.83 2.03 9.65
C TRP A 383 -3.91 2.19 10.69
N GLY A 384 -4.76 1.17 10.77
CA GLY A 384 -5.88 1.11 11.70
C GLY A 384 -6.89 2.25 11.52
N SER A 385 -7.89 2.31 12.40
CA SER A 385 -8.77 3.47 12.49
C SER A 385 -8.18 4.61 13.31
N VAL A 386 -8.79 5.78 13.18
CA VAL A 386 -8.53 6.95 14.06
C VAL A 386 -8.72 6.67 15.56
N ASP A 387 -9.42 5.59 15.92
CA ASP A 387 -9.64 5.21 17.32
C ASP A 387 -8.65 4.16 17.81
N THR A 388 -8.25 3.22 16.95
CA THR A 388 -7.31 2.14 17.30
C THR A 388 -5.86 2.59 17.17
N ASN A 389 -5.54 3.48 16.23
CA ASN A 389 -4.19 4.03 16.03
C ASN A 389 -3.91 5.22 16.99
N ILE A 390 -2.99 5.02 17.92
CA ILE A 390 -2.52 5.99 18.92
C ILE A 390 -1.80 7.17 18.26
N PHE A 391 -1.16 6.96 17.12
CA PHE A 391 -0.44 7.98 16.36
C PHE A 391 -1.34 8.70 15.33
N GLN A 392 -2.59 8.26 15.14
CA GLN A 392 -3.48 8.68 14.05
C GLN A 392 -2.80 8.58 12.67
N ALA A 393 -3.28 9.24 11.61
CA ALA A 393 -2.55 9.38 10.33
C ALA A 393 -1.74 10.68 10.30
N THR A 394 -0.84 10.85 11.27
CA THR A 394 -0.04 12.08 11.43
C THR A 394 1.25 12.09 10.61
N VAL A 395 1.74 10.92 10.19
CA VAL A 395 2.89 10.74 9.30
C VAL A 395 2.48 9.82 8.16
N PRO A 396 1.80 10.31 7.11
CA PRO A 396 1.39 9.49 6.00
C PRO A 396 2.58 9.13 5.10
N VAL A 397 2.45 8.09 4.28
CA VAL A 397 3.49 7.62 3.35
C VAL A 397 3.89 8.70 2.33
N ASN A 398 2.98 9.64 2.05
CA ASN A 398 3.14 10.69 1.04
C ASN A 398 4.37 11.57 1.27
N ILE A 399 4.73 11.92 2.51
CA ILE A 399 5.90 12.78 2.77
C ILE A 399 7.18 12.17 2.19
N TYR A 400 7.32 10.85 2.24
CA TYR A 400 8.48 10.14 1.72
C TYR A 400 8.44 10.03 0.19
N VAL A 401 7.24 9.92 -0.40
CA VAL A 401 7.06 9.98 -1.85
C VAL A 401 7.44 11.36 -2.36
N ASP A 402 6.98 12.42 -1.71
CA ASP A 402 7.34 13.81 -2.03
C ASP A 402 8.86 14.00 -1.91
N MET A 403 9.51 13.43 -0.89
CA MET A 403 10.98 13.46 -0.76
C MET A 403 11.68 12.82 -1.97
N CYS A 404 11.19 11.66 -2.46
CA CYS A 404 11.77 11.00 -3.63
C CYS A 404 11.62 11.83 -4.91
N VAL A 405 10.49 12.51 -5.08
CA VAL A 405 10.24 13.43 -6.20
C VAL A 405 11.15 14.65 -6.08
N ASP A 406 11.18 15.30 -4.92
CA ASP A 406 11.89 16.56 -4.71
C ASP A 406 13.42 16.39 -4.76
N MET A 407 13.94 15.25 -4.29
CA MET A 407 15.39 14.99 -4.26
C MET A 407 15.94 14.36 -5.56
N PHE A 408 15.16 13.50 -6.20
CA PHE A 408 15.65 12.61 -7.26
C PHE A 408 14.77 12.57 -8.50
N ASN A 409 13.63 13.26 -8.51
CA ASN A 409 12.62 13.20 -9.55
C ASN A 409 12.15 11.76 -9.83
N ILE A 410 11.94 10.99 -8.74
CA ILE A 410 11.43 9.62 -8.79
C ILE A 410 9.99 9.64 -8.29
N ASP A 411 9.03 9.51 -9.21
CA ASP A 411 7.62 9.44 -8.87
C ASP A 411 7.22 8.08 -8.25
N ILE A 412 6.02 8.04 -7.67
CA ILE A 412 5.51 6.87 -6.98
C ILE A 412 5.34 5.63 -7.88
N ALA A 413 5.11 5.82 -9.18
CA ALA A 413 4.97 4.72 -10.13
C ALA A 413 6.34 4.06 -10.37
N ALA A 414 7.41 4.85 -10.47
CA ALA A 414 8.78 4.37 -10.50
C ALA A 414 9.15 3.66 -9.18
N ILE A 415 8.81 4.24 -8.03
CA ILE A 415 9.07 3.60 -6.72
C ILE A 415 8.39 2.23 -6.63
N LYS A 416 7.09 2.13 -6.93
CA LYS A 416 6.36 0.85 -6.91
C LYS A 416 6.97 -0.18 -7.86
N LYS A 417 7.28 0.22 -9.10
CA LYS A 417 7.94 -0.66 -10.07
C LYS A 417 9.28 -1.18 -9.55
N ASN A 418 10.05 -0.33 -8.89
CA ASN A 418 11.34 -0.70 -8.31
C ASN A 418 11.18 -1.67 -7.14
N ILE A 419 10.20 -1.42 -6.25
CA ILE A 419 9.86 -2.30 -5.12
C ILE A 419 9.43 -3.69 -5.61
N ASP A 420 8.52 -3.74 -6.59
CA ASP A 420 8.07 -4.98 -7.21
C ASP A 420 9.26 -5.74 -7.83
N ALA A 421 10.12 -5.03 -8.57
CA ALA A 421 11.32 -5.61 -9.16
C ALA A 421 12.31 -6.15 -8.12
N THR A 422 12.42 -5.51 -6.95
CA THR A 422 13.24 -5.99 -5.82
C THR A 422 12.64 -7.27 -5.21
N ASN A 423 11.34 -7.24 -4.91
CA ASN A 423 10.62 -8.38 -4.32
C ASN A 423 10.62 -9.59 -5.25
N ASP A 424 10.43 -9.39 -6.55
CA ASP A 424 10.47 -10.45 -7.56
C ASP A 424 11.89 -11.03 -7.71
N TYR A 425 12.91 -10.16 -7.67
CA TYR A 425 14.28 -10.59 -7.90
C TYR A 425 14.87 -11.40 -6.74
N TYR A 426 14.56 -11.05 -5.50
CA TYR A 426 15.09 -11.73 -4.31
C TYR A 426 14.13 -12.74 -3.68
N GLY A 427 12.85 -12.65 -4.00
CA GLY A 427 11.77 -13.31 -3.26
C GLY A 427 11.51 -12.56 -1.95
N GLN A 428 10.36 -11.88 -1.87
CA GLN A 428 9.92 -11.22 -0.64
C GLN A 428 9.85 -12.18 0.57
N ARG A 429 9.71 -11.63 1.78
CA ARG A 429 9.57 -12.35 3.06
C ARG A 429 8.89 -13.72 2.96
N ASP A 430 7.66 -13.81 2.45
CA ASP A 430 6.89 -15.07 2.47
C ASP A 430 7.29 -16.06 1.36
N TYR A 431 7.96 -15.58 0.31
CA TYR A 431 8.37 -16.36 -0.87
C TYR A 431 9.89 -16.51 -1.01
N TYR A 432 10.67 -16.10 -0.02
CA TYR A 432 12.12 -16.26 -0.02
C TYR A 432 12.53 -17.74 -0.15
N THR A 433 13.30 -18.07 -1.20
CA THR A 433 13.68 -19.45 -1.56
C THR A 433 15.14 -19.80 -1.25
N GLY A 434 15.84 -18.94 -0.48
CA GLY A 434 17.24 -19.20 -0.13
C GLY A 434 17.41 -20.44 0.76
N THR A 435 18.66 -20.87 0.93
CA THR A 435 19.00 -22.06 1.74
C THR A 435 20.15 -21.76 2.68
N LYS A 436 20.22 -22.46 3.82
CA LYS A 436 21.27 -22.32 4.85
C LYS A 436 21.35 -20.87 5.36
N VAL A 437 20.21 -20.34 5.79
CA VAL A 437 20.09 -18.98 6.34
C VAL A 437 19.41 -19.03 7.70
N PHE A 438 20.00 -18.33 8.67
CA PHE A 438 19.44 -18.15 10.00
C PHE A 438 18.88 -16.72 10.12
N PHE A 439 17.56 -16.61 10.15
CA PHE A 439 16.85 -15.36 10.40
C PHE A 439 16.53 -15.24 11.89
N ALA A 440 16.97 -14.15 12.50
CA ALA A 440 16.66 -13.81 13.88
C ALA A 440 16.10 -12.40 13.95
N HIS A 441 15.11 -12.12 14.80
CA HIS A 441 14.66 -10.76 15.08
C HIS A 441 14.19 -10.62 16.53
N GLY A 442 14.16 -9.39 17.02
CA GLY A 442 13.57 -9.08 18.31
C GLY A 442 12.04 -9.15 18.30
N SER A 443 11.41 -9.44 19.44
CA SER A 443 9.94 -9.39 19.55
C SER A 443 9.39 -7.97 19.77
N VAL A 444 10.22 -7.01 20.16
CA VAL A 444 9.84 -5.58 20.25
C VAL A 444 10.37 -4.76 19.06
N ASP A 445 11.12 -5.41 18.16
CA ASP A 445 11.70 -4.79 16.97
C ASP A 445 10.61 -4.49 15.92
N PRO A 446 10.38 -3.21 15.55
CA PRO A 446 9.40 -2.86 14.53
C PRO A 446 9.74 -3.39 13.13
N TRP A 447 11.02 -3.68 12.84
CA TRP A 447 11.42 -4.30 11.57
C TRP A 447 11.13 -5.79 11.47
N SER A 448 10.76 -6.44 12.59
CA SER A 448 10.33 -7.84 12.59
C SER A 448 9.15 -8.07 11.64
N TRP A 449 8.31 -7.05 11.42
CA TRP A 449 7.21 -7.08 10.46
C TRP A 449 7.66 -7.48 9.05
N LEU A 450 8.76 -6.92 8.55
CA LEU A 450 9.27 -7.21 7.20
C LEU A 450 10.20 -8.44 7.17
N THR A 451 10.56 -8.99 8.33
CA THR A 451 11.47 -10.13 8.49
C THR A 451 10.75 -11.46 8.31
N LYS A 452 11.46 -12.50 7.88
CA LYS A 452 10.90 -13.86 7.69
C LYS A 452 10.18 -14.35 8.95
N GLN A 453 8.85 -14.49 8.86
CA GLN A 453 8.00 -14.86 10.00
C GLN A 453 8.20 -16.32 10.42
N LEU A 454 8.00 -16.60 11.71
CA LEU A 454 8.11 -17.94 12.29
C LEU A 454 7.24 -18.97 11.53
N GLY A 455 7.82 -20.14 11.22
CA GLY A 455 7.09 -21.24 10.58
C GLY A 455 6.79 -21.05 9.09
N THR A 456 7.24 -19.95 8.47
CA THR A 456 7.00 -19.68 7.04
C THR A 456 8.14 -20.15 6.11
N ALA A 457 9.19 -20.78 6.66
CA ALA A 457 10.35 -21.23 5.90
C ALA A 457 9.96 -22.34 4.90
N GLN A 458 10.23 -22.13 3.61
CA GLN A 458 9.92 -23.10 2.56
C GLN A 458 11.00 -24.19 2.41
N HIS A 459 12.18 -23.97 2.98
CA HIS A 459 13.30 -24.90 2.95
C HIS A 459 13.76 -25.24 4.38
N TRP A 460 14.01 -26.51 4.65
CA TRP A 460 14.33 -27.04 5.99
C TRP A 460 15.64 -26.47 6.59
N SER A 461 16.56 -26.01 5.76
CA SER A 461 17.82 -25.37 6.20
C SER A 461 17.70 -23.86 6.41
N VAL A 462 16.49 -23.30 6.34
CA VAL A 462 16.20 -21.92 6.72
C VAL A 462 15.55 -21.94 8.10
N ILE A 463 16.20 -21.27 9.04
CA ILE A 463 15.75 -21.20 10.44
C ILE A 463 15.26 -19.78 10.72
N THR A 464 14.12 -19.67 11.39
CA THR A 464 13.51 -18.40 11.82
C THR A 464 13.34 -18.44 13.32
N VAL A 465 13.90 -17.46 14.04
CA VAL A 465 13.84 -17.40 15.51
C VAL A 465 13.53 -15.99 15.98
N GLU A 466 12.69 -15.87 17.00
CA GLU A 466 12.42 -14.60 17.67
C GLU A 466 13.13 -14.56 19.03
N VAL A 467 13.75 -13.42 19.35
CA VAL A 467 14.31 -13.10 20.66
C VAL A 467 13.23 -12.37 21.47
N ALA A 468 12.58 -13.06 22.40
CA ALA A 468 11.52 -12.45 23.22
C ALA A 468 12.07 -11.29 24.08
N GLY A 469 11.38 -10.15 24.04
CA GLY A 469 11.82 -8.88 24.64
C GLY A 469 13.04 -8.26 23.94
N GLY A 470 13.54 -8.87 22.88
CA GLY A 470 14.70 -8.40 22.13
C GLY A 470 14.35 -7.22 21.22
N THR A 471 15.27 -6.26 21.15
CA THR A 471 15.25 -5.12 20.21
C THR A 471 15.90 -5.51 18.87
N HIS A 472 15.99 -4.55 17.96
CA HIS A 472 16.57 -4.70 16.63
C HIS A 472 18.00 -5.26 16.71
N CYS A 473 18.21 -6.36 15.99
CA CYS A 473 19.46 -7.13 15.96
C CYS A 473 20.00 -7.60 17.32
N SER A 474 19.13 -7.77 18.30
CA SER A 474 19.51 -8.15 19.67
C SER A 474 20.24 -9.51 19.78
N ASP A 475 20.14 -10.39 18.79
CA ASP A 475 20.91 -11.63 18.69
C ASP A 475 22.41 -11.39 18.45
N LEU A 476 22.77 -10.26 17.82
CA LEU A 476 24.15 -9.84 17.55
C LEU A 476 24.79 -9.04 18.70
N ASN A 477 24.02 -8.72 19.76
CA ASN A 477 24.53 -8.07 20.97
C ASN A 477 25.48 -8.98 21.76
N ALA A 478 26.11 -8.44 22.81
CA ALA A 478 27.15 -9.13 23.59
C ALA A 478 26.88 -10.63 23.82
N ALA A 479 27.88 -11.44 23.46
CA ALA A 479 27.92 -12.88 23.62
C ALA A 479 27.63 -13.24 25.08
N CYS A 480 26.76 -14.21 25.25
CA CYS A 480 26.36 -14.68 26.55
C CYS A 480 27.48 -15.57 27.12
N ASP A 481 27.99 -15.24 28.32
CA ASP A 481 29.00 -16.02 29.02
C ASP A 481 28.37 -17.15 29.85
N SER A 482 29.18 -18.12 30.27
CA SER A 482 28.74 -19.24 31.11
C SER A 482 28.25 -18.80 32.50
N ASP A 483 28.50 -17.55 32.90
CA ASP A 483 28.20 -17.00 34.22
C ASP A 483 26.87 -16.22 34.26
N GLY A 484 26.21 -16.02 33.11
CA GLY A 484 24.82 -15.52 33.01
C GLY A 484 24.61 -14.06 33.42
N ASN A 485 25.66 -13.31 33.72
CA ASN A 485 25.54 -12.00 34.37
C ASN A 485 25.08 -10.86 33.45
N ASN A 486 24.98 -11.08 32.13
CA ASN A 486 24.66 -10.03 31.17
C ASN A 486 23.76 -10.44 29.99
N CYS A 487 23.04 -11.57 30.08
CA CYS A 487 22.26 -12.12 28.97
C CYS A 487 20.91 -12.73 29.38
N SER A 488 19.85 -12.45 28.61
CA SER A 488 18.56 -13.15 28.76
C SER A 488 18.68 -14.61 28.30
N LYS A 489 17.88 -15.50 28.90
CA LYS A 489 17.89 -16.94 28.54
C LYS A 489 17.53 -17.15 27.07
N GLU A 490 16.68 -16.29 26.54
CA GLU A 490 16.19 -16.28 25.18
C GLU A 490 17.30 -15.90 24.21
N ARG A 491 18.08 -14.85 24.51
CA ARG A 491 19.23 -14.47 23.67
C ARG A 491 20.32 -15.54 23.67
N GLN A 492 20.62 -16.14 24.83
CA GLN A 492 21.54 -17.28 24.93
C GLN A 492 21.08 -18.43 24.01
N ARG A 493 19.80 -18.81 24.09
CA ARG A 493 19.23 -19.86 23.24
C ARG A 493 19.38 -19.56 21.75
N VAL A 494 19.12 -18.33 21.31
CA VAL A 494 19.28 -17.95 19.90
C VAL A 494 20.74 -18.01 19.45
N GLN A 495 21.67 -17.56 20.29
CA GLN A 495 23.11 -17.63 20.00
C GLN A 495 23.62 -19.08 19.96
N ASP A 496 23.09 -19.97 20.79
CA ASP A 496 23.41 -21.40 20.77
C ASP A 496 22.88 -22.07 19.49
N LEU A 497 21.62 -21.83 19.14
CA LEU A 497 21.01 -22.33 17.89
C LEU A 497 21.77 -21.83 16.66
N THR A 498 22.24 -20.59 16.68
CA THR A 498 23.07 -20.02 15.61
C THR A 498 24.37 -20.83 15.45
N GLN A 499 25.05 -21.13 16.55
CA GLN A 499 26.27 -21.94 16.53
C GLN A 499 26.03 -23.37 16.05
N GLU A 500 24.96 -24.01 16.50
CA GLU A 500 24.58 -25.35 16.06
C GLU A 500 24.35 -25.40 14.55
N ASN A 501 23.69 -24.39 13.98
CA ASN A 501 23.48 -24.30 12.54
C ASN A 501 24.77 -24.04 11.77
N ILE A 502 25.65 -23.17 12.27
CA ILE A 502 26.98 -22.98 11.67
C ILE A 502 27.74 -24.32 11.62
N ASP A 503 27.74 -25.08 12.72
CA ASP A 503 28.41 -26.39 12.77
C ASP A 503 27.83 -27.36 11.75
N GLN A 504 26.50 -27.43 11.62
CA GLN A 504 25.85 -28.25 10.60
C GLN A 504 26.21 -27.82 9.18
N TRP A 505 26.28 -26.51 8.91
CA TRP A 505 26.66 -25.99 7.59
C TRP A 505 28.12 -26.32 7.22
N LEU A 506 29.01 -26.31 8.21
CA LEU A 506 30.45 -26.55 8.04
C LEU A 506 30.82 -28.03 8.06
N ASN A 507 30.23 -28.84 8.93
CA ASN A 507 30.70 -30.18 9.28
C ASN A 507 29.68 -31.31 9.06
N GLY A 508 28.39 -31.01 8.96
CA GLY A 508 27.35 -32.03 8.84
C GLY A 508 27.32 -32.72 7.46
N PRO A 509 27.06 -34.04 7.37
CA PRO A 509 26.61 -34.62 6.12
C PRO A 509 25.27 -33.98 5.78
N PHE A 510 25.23 -33.16 4.72
CA PHE A 510 23.96 -32.79 4.12
C PHE A 510 23.41 -34.06 3.46
N THR A 511 22.79 -34.95 4.24
CA THR A 511 21.82 -35.88 3.68
C THR A 511 20.66 -35.03 3.22
N ALA A 512 20.73 -34.53 1.98
CA ALA A 512 19.52 -34.31 1.22
C ALA A 512 18.74 -35.62 1.34
N PRO A 513 17.46 -35.61 1.74
CA PRO A 513 16.67 -36.84 1.72
C PRO A 513 16.85 -37.51 0.35
N ASP A 514 17.07 -38.83 0.31
CA ASP A 514 17.41 -39.62 -0.89
C ASP A 514 16.41 -39.45 -2.06
N SER A 515 15.29 -38.78 -1.80
CA SER A 515 14.59 -37.97 -2.78
C SER A 515 14.19 -36.64 -2.14
N ILE A 516 14.78 -35.54 -2.59
CA ILE A 516 13.99 -34.32 -2.75
C ILE A 516 13.21 -34.60 -4.03
N LYS A 517 11.97 -35.09 -3.89
CA LYS A 517 10.99 -34.68 -4.90
C LYS A 517 10.99 -33.16 -4.80
N LEU A 518 11.59 -32.48 -5.78
CA LEU A 518 11.08 -31.18 -6.17
C LEU A 518 9.61 -31.47 -6.45
N ALA A 519 8.77 -31.26 -5.46
CA ALA A 519 7.35 -31.51 -5.62
C ALA A 519 6.95 -30.64 -6.80
N ASP A 520 6.21 -31.24 -7.73
CA ASP A 520 5.62 -30.64 -8.94
C ASP A 520 4.61 -29.51 -8.61
N ASN A 521 4.98 -28.62 -7.68
CA ASN A 521 4.14 -27.66 -6.99
C ASN A 521 4.76 -26.26 -6.98
N VAL A 522 5.74 -25.97 -7.84
CA VAL A 522 5.92 -24.57 -8.28
C VAL A 522 4.63 -24.23 -9.04
N GLY A 523 3.69 -23.59 -8.36
CA GLY A 523 2.37 -23.24 -8.90
C GLY A 523 1.23 -24.23 -8.63
N LYS A 524 1.34 -25.19 -7.70
CA LYS A 524 0.16 -25.93 -7.19
C LYS A 524 0.06 -25.86 -5.67
N ARG A 525 -1.15 -25.54 -5.19
CA ARG A 525 -1.51 -25.39 -3.76
C ARG A 525 -1.10 -26.66 -2.98
N PRO A 526 -0.37 -26.54 -1.84
CA PRO A 526 0.07 -27.71 -1.08
C PRO A 526 -1.10 -28.48 -0.47
N ILE A 527 -1.07 -29.82 -0.53
CA ILE A 527 -2.08 -30.72 0.07
C ILE A 527 -2.15 -30.59 1.60
N TRP A 528 -1.08 -30.14 2.24
CA TRP A 528 -1.05 -29.86 3.69
C TRP A 528 -1.62 -28.46 4.04
N TYR A 529 -2.02 -27.66 3.06
CA TYR A 529 -2.72 -26.39 3.29
C TYR A 529 -4.24 -26.60 3.52
N ASP A 530 -4.82 -27.69 3.02
CA ASP A 530 -6.18 -28.12 3.39
C ASP A 530 -6.27 -28.66 4.83
N GLN A 531 -5.12 -28.82 5.52
CA GLN A 531 -5.06 -29.29 6.90
C GLN A 531 -4.72 -28.18 7.92
N PHE A 532 -4.30 -27.00 7.47
CA PHE A 532 -3.92 -25.86 8.33
C PHE A 532 -4.53 -24.51 7.92
N VAL A 533 -5.36 -24.46 6.86
CA VAL A 533 -6.43 -23.47 6.79
C VAL A 533 -7.50 -23.95 7.75
N PRO A 534 -7.75 -23.27 8.89
CA PRO A 534 -9.00 -23.51 9.59
C PRO A 534 -10.10 -23.25 8.56
N SER A 535 -11.10 -24.15 8.47
CA SER A 535 -12.41 -23.78 7.89
C SER A 535 -12.73 -22.33 8.28
N PRO A 536 -13.40 -21.55 7.41
CA PRO A 536 -13.93 -20.27 7.84
C PRO A 536 -14.73 -20.51 9.12
N LEU A 537 -14.14 -20.05 10.23
CA LEU A 537 -14.66 -20.06 11.60
C LEU A 537 -15.33 -21.37 12.06
N SER A 538 -14.54 -22.36 12.52
CA SER A 538 -15.01 -23.18 13.65
C SER A 538 -14.82 -22.36 14.94
N ILE A 539 -15.86 -21.63 15.34
CA ILE A 539 -15.96 -21.20 16.74
C ILE A 539 -15.97 -22.47 17.58
N SER A 540 -14.88 -22.75 18.29
CA SER A 540 -14.86 -23.86 19.24
C SER A 540 -15.98 -23.59 20.27
N GLN A 541 -16.98 -24.47 20.29
CA GLN A 541 -18.11 -24.40 21.22
C GLN A 541 -17.71 -24.63 22.70
N ASN A 542 -16.43 -24.74 23.04
CA ASN A 542 -15.98 -24.93 24.41
C ASN A 542 -14.97 -23.85 24.83
N ASN A 543 -15.48 -22.63 25.00
CA ASN A 543 -15.11 -21.68 26.07
C ASN A 543 -16.03 -20.44 26.10
N ALA A 544 -17.28 -20.61 25.66
CA ALA A 544 -18.32 -19.56 25.73
C ALA A 544 -18.82 -19.28 27.16
N ASN A 545 -18.27 -19.92 28.20
CA ASN A 545 -18.69 -19.73 29.59
C ASN A 545 -17.67 -19.01 30.50
N ASP A 546 -16.43 -18.75 30.07
CA ASP A 546 -15.44 -18.05 30.91
C ASP A 546 -15.02 -16.65 30.41
N VAL A 547 -15.38 -16.27 29.17
CA VAL A 547 -15.18 -14.89 28.67
C VAL A 547 -16.41 -14.01 28.92
N VAL A 548 -17.57 -14.61 29.20
CA VAL A 548 -18.81 -13.90 29.57
C VAL A 548 -18.82 -13.51 31.06
N ALA A 549 -17.95 -14.10 31.89
CA ALA A 549 -17.86 -13.80 33.33
C ALA A 549 -16.88 -12.66 33.66
N ASN A 550 -15.77 -12.50 32.93
CA ASN A 550 -14.76 -11.47 33.25
C ASN A 550 -14.97 -10.11 32.56
N ASN A 551 -15.84 -10.02 31.54
CA ASN A 551 -16.27 -8.73 30.98
C ASN A 551 -17.47 -8.09 31.72
N ARG A 552 -17.93 -8.71 32.82
CA ARG A 552 -18.98 -8.16 33.70
C ARG A 552 -18.44 -7.32 34.86
N ALA A 553 -17.12 -7.30 35.10
CA ALA A 553 -16.51 -6.61 36.24
C ALA A 553 -15.91 -5.23 35.94
N MET A 554 -15.83 -4.79 34.67
CA MET A 554 -15.41 -3.42 34.29
C MET A 554 -16.57 -2.55 33.77
N ARG A 555 -17.81 -2.85 34.17
CA ARG A 555 -18.97 -1.96 33.96
C ARG A 555 -19.63 -1.45 35.24
N THR A 556 -19.00 -1.67 36.39
CA THR A 556 -19.55 -1.22 37.67
C THR A 556 -18.44 -0.61 38.51
N LEU A 557 -18.10 0.66 38.25
CA LEU A 557 -17.58 1.64 39.22
C LEU A 557 -17.24 2.96 38.49
N ALA A 558 -18.27 3.68 38.05
CA ALA A 558 -18.27 5.13 37.92
C ALA A 558 -19.71 5.63 37.70
N ILE A 559 -20.63 5.23 38.59
CA ILE A 559 -21.87 5.97 38.81
C ILE A 559 -21.98 6.19 40.30
N ASN A 560 -21.52 7.36 40.76
CA ASN A 560 -22.29 8.09 41.75
C ASN A 560 -22.03 9.59 41.66
N GLU A 561 -23.16 10.29 41.73
CA GLU A 561 -23.34 11.71 42.01
C GLU A 561 -23.21 12.70 40.84
N ASN A 562 -24.35 12.82 40.14
CA ASN A 562 -25.26 13.98 40.20
C ASN A 562 -24.77 15.37 39.79
N GLN A 563 -25.64 15.98 38.98
CA GLN A 563 -25.80 17.40 38.63
C GLN A 563 -24.86 17.94 37.54
N PHE A 564 -25.28 17.78 36.27
CA PHE A 564 -25.49 18.94 35.40
C PHE A 564 -26.64 18.64 34.41
N ASN A 565 -27.64 19.53 34.43
CA ASN A 565 -28.94 19.37 33.79
C ASN A 565 -28.85 19.21 32.26
N ALA A 566 -29.20 18.03 31.75
CA ALA A 566 -29.72 17.86 30.40
C ALA A 566 -31.21 18.22 30.40
N ALA A 567 -31.53 19.49 30.12
CA ALA A 567 -32.88 19.91 29.78
C ALA A 567 -32.87 20.45 28.34
N ASN A 568 -33.66 19.78 27.50
CA ASN A 568 -34.22 20.25 26.23
C ASN A 568 -33.26 20.47 25.06
N VAL A 569 -33.11 19.45 24.20
CA VAL A 569 -33.59 19.50 22.81
C VAL A 569 -33.96 18.08 22.37
N ALA A 570 -35.12 17.60 22.80
CA ALA A 570 -35.86 16.61 22.00
C ALA A 570 -36.56 17.40 20.89
N THR A 571 -36.02 17.36 19.68
CA THR A 571 -36.79 17.75 18.48
C THR A 571 -36.92 16.54 17.57
N ASN A 572 -38.19 16.15 17.40
CA ASN A 572 -38.67 15.21 16.41
C ASN A 572 -38.09 15.56 15.03
N HIS A 573 -37.06 14.84 14.60
CA HIS A 573 -36.72 14.73 13.19
C HIS A 573 -37.05 13.32 12.72
N THR A 574 -38.20 13.21 12.06
CA THR A 574 -38.44 12.15 11.07
C THR A 574 -37.30 12.19 10.06
N ARG A 575 -36.27 11.36 10.25
CA ARG A 575 -35.13 11.19 9.32
C ARG A 575 -35.66 10.62 8.00
N LYS A 576 -36.14 11.49 7.10
CA LYS A 576 -36.15 11.24 5.66
C LYS A 576 -34.68 11.13 5.25
N TYR A 577 -34.19 9.91 5.03
CA TYR A 577 -32.86 9.64 4.51
C TYR A 577 -32.71 10.32 3.14
N ARG A 578 -32.14 11.54 3.14
CA ARG A 578 -31.65 12.20 1.94
C ARG A 578 -30.15 11.97 1.92
N ARG A 579 -29.70 10.88 1.26
CA ARG A 579 -28.29 10.70 0.88
C ARG A 579 -27.88 11.97 0.13
N GLY A 580 -26.89 12.70 0.66
CA GLY A 580 -26.44 14.00 0.14
C GLY A 580 -25.53 13.89 -1.08
N SER A 581 -24.86 12.75 -1.25
CA SER A 581 -24.04 12.42 -2.39
C SER A 581 -24.65 11.27 -3.19
N GLY A 582 -24.65 11.44 -4.49
CA GLY A 582 -24.92 10.41 -5.47
C GLY A 582 -23.73 9.49 -5.65
N TRP A 583 -22.52 9.93 -5.40
CA TRP A 583 -21.35 9.06 -5.37
C TRP A 583 -21.19 8.42 -3.98
N ASN A 584 -21.02 7.11 -3.92
CA ASN A 584 -20.61 6.40 -2.72
C ASN A 584 -19.10 6.23 -2.76
N GLN A 585 -18.40 7.04 -1.96
CA GLN A 585 -16.94 7.12 -1.87
C GLN A 585 -16.28 5.83 -1.38
N PHE A 586 -17.04 4.93 -0.74
CA PHE A 586 -16.54 3.64 -0.24
C PHE A 586 -16.66 2.51 -1.25
N THR A 587 -17.66 2.58 -2.13
CA THR A 587 -17.91 1.54 -3.13
C THR A 587 -17.45 1.94 -4.53
N GLY A 588 -17.12 3.22 -4.76
CA GLY A 588 -16.82 3.76 -6.08
C GLY A 588 -18.04 3.71 -7.02
N LYS A 589 -19.26 3.71 -6.47
CA LYS A 589 -20.52 3.59 -7.24
C LYS A 589 -21.35 4.86 -7.18
N ASN A 590 -22.03 5.16 -8.29
CA ASN A 590 -23.01 6.24 -8.35
C ASN A 590 -24.43 5.73 -7.99
N VAL A 591 -24.93 6.14 -6.82
CA VAL A 591 -26.27 6.01 -6.24
C VAL A 591 -27.36 6.83 -6.97
N LEU A 592 -27.00 7.83 -7.80
CA LEU A 592 -27.98 8.65 -8.56
C LEU A 592 -28.75 7.91 -9.67
N HIS A 593 -28.59 6.61 -9.82
CA HIS A 593 -29.49 5.79 -10.66
C HIS A 593 -30.91 5.66 -10.06
N ARG A 594 -31.51 6.75 -9.56
CA ARG A 594 -32.90 6.83 -9.07
C ARG A 594 -33.94 7.05 -10.19
N MET A 595 -33.59 6.80 -11.45
CA MET A 595 -34.57 6.67 -12.55
C MET A 595 -34.32 5.43 -13.43
N HIS A 596 -33.96 4.30 -12.83
CA HIS A 596 -33.77 3.03 -13.56
C HIS A 596 -35.04 2.21 -13.77
N HIS A 597 -36.23 2.77 -13.51
CA HIS A 597 -37.50 2.08 -13.77
C HIS A 597 -38.37 2.72 -14.85
N THR A 598 -38.07 3.94 -15.30
CA THR A 598 -38.98 4.63 -16.23
C THR A 598 -38.51 4.63 -17.68
N MET A 599 -37.21 4.62 -17.99
CA MET A 599 -36.76 4.59 -19.40
C MET A 599 -36.58 3.19 -19.99
N ASP A 600 -36.07 2.21 -19.23
CA ASP A 600 -36.07 0.79 -19.66
C ASP A 600 -37.50 0.23 -19.80
N ALA A 601 -38.47 0.83 -19.11
CA ALA A 601 -39.89 0.52 -19.28
C ALA A 601 -40.55 1.27 -20.46
N MET A 602 -40.00 2.42 -20.88
CA MET A 602 -40.57 3.26 -21.96
C MET A 602 -40.09 2.87 -23.37
N MET A 603 -39.11 1.97 -23.49
CA MET A 603 -38.78 1.29 -24.74
C MET A 603 -38.91 -0.24 -24.58
N ARG A 604 -40.11 -0.71 -24.24
CA ARG A 604 -40.51 -2.09 -24.55
C ARG A 604 -41.25 -2.10 -25.90
N PRO A 605 -40.58 -2.20 -27.06
CA PRO A 605 -41.23 -2.80 -28.20
C PRO A 605 -41.69 -4.20 -27.78
N GLU A 606 -42.86 -4.63 -28.25
CA GLU A 606 -43.36 -5.99 -28.07
C GLU A 606 -42.42 -6.98 -28.78
N TRP A 607 -41.32 -7.36 -28.14
CA TRP A 607 -40.37 -8.34 -28.66
C TRP A 607 -40.83 -9.78 -28.32
N PRO A 608 -40.58 -10.77 -29.19
CA PRO A 608 -41.14 -12.10 -29.04
C PRO A 608 -40.61 -12.80 -27.79
N ILE A 609 -41.52 -13.26 -26.95
CA ILE A 609 -41.30 -13.88 -25.64
C ILE A 609 -40.68 -15.27 -25.83
N ASN A 610 -39.40 -15.40 -25.50
CA ASN A 610 -38.75 -16.66 -25.10
C ASN A 610 -37.67 -16.37 -24.02
N ILE A 611 -37.98 -15.44 -23.13
CA ILE A 611 -37.16 -15.17 -21.93
C ILE A 611 -37.77 -15.93 -20.78
N GLU A 612 -36.95 -16.71 -20.09
CA GLU A 612 -37.36 -17.44 -18.91
C GLU A 612 -36.52 -16.97 -17.73
N GLN A 613 -37.20 -16.63 -16.63
CA GLN A 613 -36.57 -16.49 -15.33
C GLN A 613 -36.65 -17.83 -14.61
N GLY A 614 -35.53 -18.30 -14.07
CA GLY A 614 -35.45 -19.54 -13.32
C GLY A 614 -34.63 -19.39 -12.04
N ASN A 615 -34.60 -20.46 -11.26
CA ASN A 615 -33.72 -20.61 -10.10
C ASN A 615 -32.99 -21.95 -10.15
N VAL A 616 -31.80 -22.01 -9.58
CA VAL A 616 -31.04 -23.25 -9.37
C VAL A 616 -30.69 -23.45 -7.89
N ASP A 617 -30.68 -24.71 -7.45
CA ASP A 617 -30.25 -25.10 -6.10
C ASP A 617 -28.72 -25.04 -5.96
N GLN A 618 -28.24 -24.05 -5.23
CA GLN A 618 -26.84 -23.90 -4.86
C GLN A 618 -26.60 -24.23 -3.39
N PRO A 619 -25.48 -24.84 -3.01
CA PRO A 619 -25.10 -24.98 -1.61
C PRO A 619 -24.74 -23.60 -1.04
N TRP A 620 -24.94 -23.43 0.27
CA TRP A 620 -24.41 -22.24 0.96
C TRP A 620 -22.89 -22.19 0.87
N ASP A 621 -22.27 -23.34 1.07
CA ASP A 621 -20.83 -23.51 1.12
C ASP A 621 -20.39 -24.67 0.20
N HIS A 622 -19.60 -24.36 -0.83
CA HIS A 622 -19.02 -25.37 -1.72
C HIS A 622 -17.78 -26.06 -1.11
N PHE A 623 -17.25 -25.52 -0.01
CA PHE A 623 -16.01 -25.96 0.62
C PHE A 623 -16.24 -26.79 1.89
N ASP A 624 -17.48 -26.83 2.40
CA ASP A 624 -17.90 -27.71 3.50
C ASP A 624 -18.96 -28.73 3.02
N THR A 625 -18.49 -29.93 2.69
CA THR A 625 -19.37 -31.03 2.25
C THR A 625 -20.31 -31.57 3.34
N THR A 626 -20.10 -31.19 4.61
CA THR A 626 -20.99 -31.56 5.72
C THR A 626 -22.18 -30.62 5.85
N ASN A 627 -22.10 -29.42 5.27
CA ASN A 627 -23.18 -28.47 5.21
C ASN A 627 -24.13 -28.81 4.05
N ASN A 628 -25.32 -29.29 4.38
CA ASN A 628 -26.33 -29.68 3.39
C ASN A 628 -27.32 -28.54 3.04
N LYS A 629 -27.10 -27.32 3.54
CA LYS A 629 -27.99 -26.18 3.27
C LYS A 629 -27.83 -25.68 1.85
N GLN A 630 -28.95 -25.30 1.26
CA GLN A 630 -29.02 -24.77 -0.10
C GLN A 630 -29.81 -23.46 -0.15
N PHE A 631 -29.58 -22.69 -1.20
CA PHE A 631 -30.33 -21.49 -1.53
C PHE A 631 -30.72 -21.50 -3.02
N GLN A 632 -31.76 -20.72 -3.35
CA GLN A 632 -32.18 -20.51 -4.73
C GLN A 632 -31.36 -19.38 -5.33
N GLN A 633 -30.55 -19.69 -6.33
CA GLN A 633 -29.84 -18.68 -7.11
C GLN A 633 -30.62 -18.40 -8.40
N ARG A 634 -30.93 -17.13 -8.64
CA ARG A 634 -31.73 -16.67 -9.76
C ARG A 634 -30.91 -16.58 -11.04
N PHE A 635 -31.53 -16.89 -12.17
CA PHE A 635 -30.95 -16.66 -13.49
C PHE A 635 -32.03 -16.27 -14.51
N PHE A 636 -31.60 -15.62 -15.59
CA PHE A 636 -32.43 -15.39 -16.76
C PHE A 636 -31.80 -16.07 -17.97
N VAL A 637 -32.63 -16.54 -18.89
CA VAL A 637 -32.19 -17.18 -20.12
C VAL A 637 -32.97 -16.65 -21.32
N ASN A 638 -32.24 -16.45 -22.43
CA ASN A 638 -32.77 -16.21 -23.75
C ASN A 638 -32.14 -17.19 -24.75
N GLU A 639 -32.96 -18.04 -25.37
CA GLU A 639 -32.50 -19.07 -26.32
C GLU A 639 -32.92 -18.76 -27.76
N MET A 640 -33.23 -17.50 -28.07
CA MET A 640 -33.76 -17.10 -29.39
C MET A 640 -32.79 -17.34 -30.55
N TYR A 641 -31.48 -17.35 -30.28
CA TYR A 641 -30.42 -17.56 -31.29
C TYR A 641 -29.88 -18.98 -31.32
N ALA A 642 -30.39 -19.88 -30.49
CA ALA A 642 -29.97 -21.27 -30.48
C ALA A 642 -30.12 -21.88 -31.88
N LYS A 643 -29.09 -22.60 -32.35
CA LYS A 643 -29.18 -23.29 -33.64
C LYS A 643 -30.28 -24.35 -33.59
N THR A 644 -31.00 -24.50 -34.70
CA THR A 644 -32.07 -25.50 -34.84
C THR A 644 -31.73 -26.51 -35.93
N ASP A 645 -32.24 -27.74 -35.78
CA ASP A 645 -32.24 -28.73 -36.85
C ASP A 645 -33.24 -28.36 -37.95
N ALA A 646 -33.28 -29.15 -39.03
CA ALA A 646 -34.20 -28.93 -40.15
C ALA A 646 -35.70 -29.00 -39.77
N ASN A 647 -36.03 -29.52 -38.58
CA ASN A 647 -37.38 -29.62 -38.05
C ASN A 647 -37.69 -28.52 -37.02
N GLY A 648 -36.77 -27.58 -36.80
CA GLY A 648 -36.92 -26.49 -35.84
C GLY A 648 -36.59 -26.86 -34.39
N ASN A 649 -36.07 -28.07 -34.12
CA ASN A 649 -35.66 -28.45 -32.77
C ASN A 649 -34.29 -27.87 -32.42
N LYS A 650 -34.12 -27.35 -31.21
CA LYS A 650 -32.84 -26.81 -30.74
C LYS A 650 -31.75 -27.87 -30.75
N LEU A 651 -30.59 -27.52 -31.31
CA LEU A 651 -29.40 -28.33 -31.29
C LEU A 651 -28.76 -28.28 -29.90
N LYS A 652 -28.63 -29.45 -29.26
CA LYS A 652 -28.02 -29.60 -27.93
C LYS A 652 -26.56 -29.13 -27.87
N ASN A 653 -25.86 -29.16 -29.00
CA ASN A 653 -24.47 -28.71 -29.12
C ASN A 653 -24.32 -27.23 -29.51
N SER A 654 -25.39 -26.42 -29.45
CA SER A 654 -25.28 -24.97 -29.64
C SER A 654 -24.35 -24.36 -28.58
N PRO A 655 -23.53 -23.34 -28.93
CA PRO A 655 -22.73 -22.60 -27.94
C PRO A 655 -23.62 -21.98 -26.85
N ASN A 656 -23.06 -21.79 -25.66
CA ASN A 656 -23.75 -21.21 -24.52
C ASN A 656 -22.93 -20.02 -23.99
N PHE A 657 -23.53 -18.83 -23.96
CA PHE A 657 -22.93 -17.64 -23.37
C PHE A 657 -23.52 -17.44 -21.97
N LEU A 658 -22.65 -17.25 -20.99
CA LEU A 658 -23.02 -17.00 -19.61
C LEU A 658 -22.45 -15.68 -19.13
N MET A 659 -23.30 -14.69 -18.93
CA MET A 659 -22.93 -13.50 -18.18
C MET A 659 -22.97 -13.79 -16.68
N ILE A 660 -21.87 -13.51 -16.00
CA ILE A 660 -21.79 -13.65 -14.53
C ILE A 660 -22.31 -12.34 -13.93
N GLY A 661 -23.26 -12.43 -13.00
CA GLY A 661 -23.80 -11.27 -12.31
C GLY A 661 -22.80 -10.70 -11.29
N GLY A 662 -22.97 -9.42 -10.98
CA GLY A 662 -22.02 -8.66 -10.16
C GLY A 662 -22.55 -8.17 -8.83
N GLU A 663 -21.98 -7.05 -8.41
CA GLU A 663 -22.19 -6.38 -7.15
C GLU A 663 -23.51 -5.57 -7.11
N GLY A 664 -24.61 -6.20 -7.53
CA GLY A 664 -25.95 -5.61 -7.58
C GLY A 664 -27.03 -6.61 -8.01
N PRO A 665 -28.32 -6.24 -7.84
CA PRO A 665 -29.44 -7.07 -8.33
C PRO A 665 -29.44 -7.14 -9.87
N GLU A 666 -29.69 -8.33 -10.41
CA GLU A 666 -29.72 -8.54 -11.86
C GLU A 666 -31.10 -8.28 -12.48
N SER A 667 -31.09 -7.97 -13.78
CA SER A 667 -32.29 -7.72 -14.59
C SER A 667 -32.27 -8.46 -15.93
N ASP A 668 -33.46 -8.70 -16.49
CA ASP A 668 -33.63 -9.32 -17.80
C ASP A 668 -33.16 -8.43 -18.97
N ALA A 669 -32.94 -7.13 -18.74
CA ALA A 669 -32.43 -6.18 -19.74
C ALA A 669 -31.18 -6.70 -20.47
N TRP A 670 -30.26 -7.33 -19.74
CA TRP A 670 -29.00 -7.86 -20.29
C TRP A 670 -29.20 -8.99 -21.30
N VAL A 671 -30.28 -9.75 -21.19
CA VAL A 671 -30.60 -10.87 -22.10
C VAL A 671 -31.72 -10.53 -23.10
N THR A 672 -32.29 -9.32 -23.05
CA THR A 672 -33.39 -8.90 -23.93
C THR A 672 -32.98 -7.85 -24.95
N ASN A 673 -32.02 -6.99 -24.64
CA ASN A 673 -31.60 -5.92 -25.54
C ASN A 673 -30.60 -6.44 -26.60
N GLU A 674 -31.07 -6.66 -27.83
CA GLU A 674 -30.24 -7.11 -28.96
C GLU A 674 -29.10 -6.14 -29.31
N GLY A 675 -29.18 -4.89 -28.87
CA GLY A 675 -28.15 -3.88 -29.11
C GLY A 675 -26.85 -4.16 -28.34
N TYR A 676 -26.90 -4.85 -27.20
CA TYR A 676 -25.69 -5.14 -26.42
C TYR A 676 -24.70 -6.01 -27.21
N ALA A 677 -23.42 -5.69 -27.12
CA ALA A 677 -22.40 -6.31 -27.97
C ALA A 677 -22.38 -7.84 -27.83
N TRP A 678 -22.49 -8.36 -26.61
CA TRP A 678 -22.51 -9.82 -26.39
C TRP A 678 -23.76 -10.51 -26.96
N MET A 679 -24.91 -9.83 -27.00
CA MET A 679 -26.12 -10.32 -27.67
C MET A 679 -25.94 -10.37 -29.18
N THR A 680 -25.26 -9.37 -29.76
CA THR A 680 -24.88 -9.41 -31.19
C THR A 680 -23.93 -10.58 -31.48
N TYR A 681 -22.99 -10.87 -30.58
CA TYR A 681 -22.10 -12.03 -30.72
C TYR A 681 -22.87 -13.34 -30.63
N ALA A 682 -23.84 -13.45 -29.72
CA ALA A 682 -24.68 -14.64 -29.57
C ALA A 682 -25.50 -14.91 -30.84
N LYS A 683 -26.07 -13.87 -31.44
CA LYS A 683 -26.78 -13.93 -32.72
C LYS A 683 -25.87 -14.40 -33.85
N GLU A 684 -24.65 -13.89 -33.92
CA GLU A 684 -23.65 -14.23 -34.93
C GLU A 684 -23.19 -15.69 -34.88
N VAL A 685 -23.05 -16.28 -33.69
CA VAL A 685 -22.55 -17.66 -33.53
C VAL A 685 -23.64 -18.69 -33.26
N GLY A 686 -24.87 -18.23 -33.05
CA GLY A 686 -26.05 -19.03 -32.73
C GLY A 686 -26.02 -19.62 -31.31
N ALA A 687 -25.73 -18.78 -30.30
CA ALA A 687 -25.59 -19.19 -28.91
C ALA A 687 -26.89 -19.09 -28.09
N ASN A 688 -27.06 -19.96 -27.10
CA ASN A 688 -27.95 -19.72 -25.97
C ASN A 688 -27.34 -18.65 -25.06
N VAL A 689 -28.16 -17.83 -24.43
CA VAL A 689 -27.72 -16.69 -23.63
C VAL A 689 -28.29 -16.83 -22.21
N TYR A 690 -27.41 -16.84 -21.21
CA TYR A 690 -27.75 -16.92 -19.79
C TYR A 690 -27.12 -15.75 -19.03
N ILE A 691 -27.80 -15.28 -17.98
CA ILE A 691 -27.20 -14.43 -16.95
C ILE A 691 -27.53 -15.02 -15.58
N LEU A 692 -26.50 -15.21 -14.75
CA LEU A 692 -26.61 -15.80 -13.42
C LEU A 692 -26.41 -14.72 -12.36
N GLU A 693 -27.41 -14.48 -11.51
CA GLU A 693 -27.32 -13.49 -10.45
C GLU A 693 -26.31 -13.93 -9.37
N HIS A 694 -25.52 -12.97 -8.87
CA HIS A 694 -24.51 -13.25 -7.86
C HIS A 694 -25.16 -13.63 -6.52
N ARG A 695 -24.58 -14.59 -5.80
CA ARG A 695 -24.99 -14.92 -4.42
C ARG A 695 -25.08 -13.68 -3.54
N TYR A 696 -26.05 -13.62 -2.63
CA TYR A 696 -26.40 -12.48 -1.76
C TYR A 696 -27.02 -11.25 -2.44
N TYR A 697 -26.80 -11.05 -3.74
CA TYR A 697 -27.35 -9.89 -4.44
C TYR A 697 -28.73 -10.20 -5.02
N GLY A 698 -29.59 -9.18 -5.08
CA GLY A 698 -30.95 -9.29 -5.60
C GLY A 698 -31.78 -10.36 -4.90
N GLU A 699 -32.38 -11.26 -5.66
CA GLU A 699 -33.24 -12.33 -5.12
C GLU A 699 -32.46 -13.59 -4.73
N SER A 700 -31.17 -13.67 -5.07
CA SER A 700 -30.28 -14.80 -4.81
C SER A 700 -29.76 -14.83 -3.36
N LYS A 701 -30.68 -14.80 -2.39
CA LYS A 701 -30.39 -14.68 -0.96
C LYS A 701 -30.19 -16.05 -0.32
N LEU A 702 -29.13 -16.21 0.47
CA LEU A 702 -28.87 -17.46 1.19
C LEU A 702 -29.88 -17.72 2.33
N GLY A 703 -30.58 -16.69 2.80
CA GLY A 703 -31.45 -16.80 3.98
C GLY A 703 -30.67 -16.89 5.30
N THR A 704 -29.39 -16.48 5.27
CA THR A 704 -28.54 -16.30 6.45
C THR A 704 -28.07 -14.86 6.56
N THR A 705 -27.77 -14.51 7.79
CA THR A 705 -27.27 -13.23 8.27
C THR A 705 -25.77 -13.13 8.13
N ASP A 706 -25.11 -14.29 8.17
CA ASP A 706 -23.68 -14.45 8.09
C ASP A 706 -23.16 -14.19 6.66
N MET A 707 -22.31 -13.18 6.49
CA MET A 707 -21.71 -12.80 5.21
C MET A 707 -20.44 -13.60 4.88
N GLN A 708 -20.01 -14.56 5.71
CA GLN A 708 -18.79 -15.35 5.43
C GLN A 708 -18.84 -16.14 4.11
N TYR A 709 -20.05 -16.46 3.61
CA TYR A 709 -20.23 -17.16 2.34
C TYR A 709 -20.29 -16.22 1.13
N LEU A 710 -20.23 -14.90 1.34
CA LEU A 710 -20.09 -13.91 0.29
C LEU A 710 -18.60 -13.76 -0.06
N THR A 711 -18.13 -14.68 -0.90
CA THR A 711 -16.79 -14.64 -1.46
C THR A 711 -16.81 -14.93 -2.95
N SER A 712 -15.85 -14.36 -3.66
CA SER A 712 -15.64 -14.61 -5.09
C SER A 712 -15.35 -16.08 -5.39
N ALA A 713 -14.61 -16.77 -4.50
CA ALA A 713 -14.38 -18.20 -4.60
C ALA A 713 -15.69 -19.00 -4.63
N GLN A 714 -16.61 -18.71 -3.71
CA GLN A 714 -17.89 -19.40 -3.70
C GLN A 714 -18.72 -19.11 -4.95
N MET A 715 -18.70 -17.86 -5.45
CA MET A 715 -19.40 -17.49 -6.68
C MET A 715 -18.85 -18.22 -7.92
N LEU A 716 -17.53 -18.43 -8.00
CA LEU A 716 -16.93 -19.21 -9.09
C LEU A 716 -17.43 -20.67 -9.09
N TYR A 717 -17.61 -21.26 -7.91
CA TYR A 717 -18.21 -22.60 -7.81
C TYR A 717 -19.71 -22.61 -8.09
N ASP A 718 -20.44 -21.53 -7.76
CA ASP A 718 -21.83 -21.36 -8.20
C ASP A 718 -21.92 -21.40 -9.73
N VAL A 719 -21.03 -20.70 -10.43
CA VAL A 719 -20.94 -20.69 -11.90
C VAL A 719 -20.69 -22.10 -12.44
N ALA A 720 -19.68 -22.81 -11.92
CA ALA A 720 -19.37 -24.17 -12.36
C ALA A 720 -20.53 -25.15 -12.13
N ARG A 721 -21.20 -25.03 -10.98
CA ARG A 721 -22.38 -25.84 -10.64
C ARG A 721 -23.58 -25.49 -11.51
N PHE A 722 -23.83 -24.22 -11.75
CA PHE A 722 -24.89 -23.76 -12.65
C PHE A 722 -24.73 -24.34 -14.06
N ILE A 723 -23.52 -24.23 -14.63
CA ILE A 723 -23.20 -24.82 -15.95
C ILE A 723 -23.49 -26.33 -15.95
N SER A 724 -23.10 -27.04 -14.89
CA SER A 724 -23.32 -28.48 -14.77
C SER A 724 -24.80 -28.85 -14.67
N ILE A 725 -25.58 -28.09 -13.90
CA ILE A 725 -27.04 -28.26 -13.77
C ILE A 725 -27.73 -27.99 -15.11
N VAL A 726 -27.40 -26.90 -15.79
CA VAL A 726 -28.01 -26.54 -17.08
C VAL A 726 -27.64 -27.54 -18.18
N LYS A 727 -26.40 -28.03 -18.21
CA LYS A 727 -25.98 -29.15 -19.09
C LYS A 727 -26.86 -30.38 -18.88
N ARG A 728 -27.11 -30.76 -17.62
CA ARG A 728 -27.91 -31.93 -17.24
C ARG A 728 -29.40 -31.75 -17.55
N ASP A 729 -29.98 -30.64 -17.11
CA ASP A 729 -31.43 -30.46 -17.05
C ASP A 729 -32.00 -29.87 -18.34
N ARG A 730 -31.23 -29.02 -19.04
CA ARG A 730 -31.64 -28.39 -20.31
C ARG A 730 -30.95 -29.00 -21.54
N GLY A 731 -30.01 -29.92 -21.36
CA GLY A 731 -29.29 -30.55 -22.47
C GLY A 731 -28.36 -29.60 -23.23
N ALA A 732 -27.89 -28.53 -22.58
CA ALA A 732 -26.99 -27.51 -23.13
C ALA A 732 -25.53 -28.02 -23.19
N THR A 733 -25.29 -29.08 -23.97
CA THR A 733 -24.00 -29.80 -24.00
C THR A 733 -22.93 -29.14 -24.87
N GLY A 734 -23.27 -28.09 -25.63
CA GLY A 734 -22.31 -27.31 -26.40
C GLY A 734 -21.30 -26.52 -25.54
N PRO A 735 -20.29 -25.90 -26.18
CA PRO A 735 -19.24 -25.16 -25.50
C PRO A 735 -19.78 -23.93 -24.76
N TRP A 736 -19.17 -23.59 -23.62
CA TRP A 736 -19.57 -22.47 -22.76
C TRP A 736 -18.55 -21.32 -22.83
N ILE A 737 -19.01 -20.09 -22.96
CA ILE A 737 -18.16 -18.88 -22.90
C ILE A 737 -18.72 -17.94 -21.84
N THR A 738 -17.88 -17.49 -20.90
CA THR A 738 -18.30 -16.58 -19.83
C THR A 738 -18.04 -15.12 -20.17
N PHE A 739 -18.90 -14.23 -19.70
CA PHE A 739 -18.84 -12.78 -19.91
C PHE A 739 -19.03 -12.04 -18.59
N GLY A 740 -18.42 -10.87 -18.47
CA GLY A 740 -18.70 -9.93 -17.38
C GLY A 740 -18.00 -8.60 -17.60
N GLY A 741 -18.52 -7.55 -16.96
CA GLY A 741 -17.91 -6.22 -16.89
C GLY A 741 -17.60 -5.85 -15.43
N SER A 742 -16.56 -5.08 -15.14
CA SER A 742 -16.14 -4.74 -13.75
C SER A 742 -15.71 -5.99 -12.96
N TYR A 743 -16.05 -6.10 -11.67
CA TYR A 743 -15.84 -7.31 -10.86
C TYR A 743 -16.34 -8.61 -11.53
N PRO A 744 -17.53 -8.63 -12.18
CA PRO A 744 -17.92 -9.74 -13.06
C PRO A 744 -16.95 -10.07 -14.19
N GLY A 745 -16.25 -9.06 -14.73
CA GLY A 745 -15.21 -9.28 -15.73
C GLY A 745 -14.02 -10.03 -15.15
N ALA A 746 -13.64 -9.72 -13.91
CA ALA A 746 -12.67 -10.51 -13.17
C ALA A 746 -13.17 -11.94 -12.89
N LEU A 747 -14.42 -12.11 -12.44
CA LEU A 747 -15.04 -13.43 -12.27
C LEU A 747 -15.07 -14.25 -13.56
N ALA A 748 -15.37 -13.63 -14.72
CA ALA A 748 -15.37 -14.31 -16.01
C ALA A 748 -13.96 -14.81 -16.36
N ALA A 749 -12.95 -13.95 -16.21
CA ALA A 749 -11.55 -14.30 -16.41
C ALA A 749 -11.09 -15.43 -15.47
N TRP A 750 -11.40 -15.35 -14.17
CA TRP A 750 -11.04 -16.37 -13.19
C TRP A 750 -11.81 -17.68 -13.40
N SER A 751 -13.07 -17.63 -13.83
CA SER A 751 -13.87 -18.83 -14.11
C SER A 751 -13.24 -19.70 -15.19
N ARG A 752 -12.67 -19.09 -16.24
CA ARG A 752 -11.95 -19.80 -17.29
C ARG A 752 -10.62 -20.36 -16.81
N GLU A 753 -9.93 -19.66 -15.91
CA GLU A 753 -8.70 -20.16 -15.29
C GLU A 753 -8.97 -21.39 -14.39
N TRP A 754 -10.05 -21.36 -13.62
CA TRP A 754 -10.36 -22.37 -12.61
C TRP A 754 -11.06 -23.60 -13.16
N PHE A 755 -11.90 -23.43 -14.17
CA PHE A 755 -12.69 -24.51 -14.76
C PHE A 755 -12.51 -24.60 -16.28
N PRO A 756 -11.26 -24.73 -16.79
CA PRO A 756 -10.99 -24.79 -18.22
C PRO A 756 -11.60 -26.02 -18.92
N GLU A 757 -11.98 -27.04 -18.18
CA GLU A 757 -12.71 -28.21 -18.65
C GLU A 757 -14.22 -27.96 -18.84
N LEU A 758 -14.78 -26.95 -18.17
CA LEU A 758 -16.21 -26.60 -18.25
C LEU A 758 -16.48 -25.42 -19.19
N ILE A 759 -15.60 -24.42 -19.18
CA ILE A 759 -15.76 -23.12 -19.84
C ILE A 759 -14.70 -23.02 -20.92
N LEU A 760 -15.06 -22.92 -22.20
CA LEU A 760 -14.14 -22.88 -23.34
C LEU A 760 -13.33 -21.58 -23.45
N GLY A 761 -13.93 -20.45 -23.09
CA GLY A 761 -13.27 -19.14 -23.14
C GLY A 761 -14.03 -18.09 -22.31
N ALA A 762 -13.43 -16.92 -22.12
CA ALA A 762 -14.02 -15.83 -21.35
C ALA A 762 -13.78 -14.44 -21.97
N VAL A 763 -14.70 -13.51 -21.74
CA VAL A 763 -14.53 -12.09 -22.02
C VAL A 763 -14.74 -11.31 -20.73
N GLY A 764 -13.63 -10.83 -20.15
CA GLY A 764 -13.62 -10.06 -18.91
C GLY A 764 -13.38 -8.57 -19.19
N SER A 765 -14.44 -7.81 -19.44
CA SER A 765 -14.36 -6.38 -19.73
C SER A 765 -14.12 -5.56 -18.45
N SER A 766 -13.18 -4.61 -18.51
CA SER A 766 -12.77 -3.75 -17.39
C SER A 766 -12.60 -4.50 -16.07
N GLY A 767 -12.06 -5.73 -16.12
CA GLY A 767 -11.97 -6.62 -14.96
C GLY A 767 -10.76 -6.32 -14.07
N PRO A 768 -10.94 -5.87 -12.82
CA PRO A 768 -9.84 -5.64 -11.88
C PRO A 768 -9.35 -6.98 -11.32
N VAL A 769 -8.36 -7.60 -11.97
CA VAL A 769 -7.84 -8.92 -11.57
C VAL A 769 -6.79 -8.85 -10.46
N LEU A 770 -6.21 -7.68 -10.20
CA LEU A 770 -5.27 -7.44 -9.11
C LEU A 770 -6.00 -6.84 -7.90
N ALA A 771 -6.14 -7.60 -6.81
CA ALA A 771 -6.57 -7.11 -5.50
C ALA A 771 -5.54 -6.15 -4.89
N LYS A 772 -5.96 -5.06 -4.26
CA LYS A 772 -5.02 -4.04 -3.73
C LYS A 772 -5.66 -3.15 -2.69
N ASN A 773 -5.07 -3.02 -1.50
CA ASN A 773 -5.59 -2.14 -0.44
C ASN A 773 -5.59 -0.67 -0.88
N ASP A 774 -4.39 -0.10 -1.04
CA ASP A 774 -4.16 1.28 -1.44
C ASP A 774 -4.17 1.42 -2.97
N PHE A 775 -5.30 1.90 -3.51
CA PHE A 775 -5.55 2.03 -4.95
C PHE A 775 -5.59 3.50 -5.39
N PHE A 776 -4.52 4.24 -5.09
CA PHE A 776 -4.36 5.61 -5.56
C PHE A 776 -4.25 5.74 -7.09
N GLU A 777 -3.89 4.68 -7.83
CA GLU A 777 -3.76 4.76 -9.29
C GLU A 777 -5.09 5.15 -9.95
N TYR A 778 -6.21 4.88 -9.28
CA TYR A 778 -7.52 5.39 -9.69
C TYR A 778 -7.46 6.92 -9.88
N MET A 779 -6.93 7.63 -8.89
CA MET A 779 -6.87 9.10 -8.90
C MET A 779 -5.83 9.63 -9.88
N GLN A 780 -4.72 8.90 -10.10
CA GLN A 780 -3.77 9.23 -11.16
C GLN A 780 -4.41 9.16 -12.54
N VAL A 781 -5.26 8.16 -12.81
CA VAL A 781 -5.98 8.09 -14.09
C VAL A 781 -6.97 9.25 -14.22
N VAL A 782 -7.71 9.60 -13.16
CA VAL A 782 -8.61 10.77 -13.16
C VAL A 782 -7.85 12.05 -13.52
N GLU A 783 -6.69 12.28 -12.90
CA GLU A 783 -5.83 13.42 -13.21
C GLU A 783 -5.35 13.40 -14.67
N ASN A 784 -4.82 12.26 -15.13
CA ASN A 784 -4.31 12.11 -16.49
C ASN A 784 -5.39 12.40 -17.54
N VAL A 785 -6.63 11.96 -17.29
CA VAL A 785 -7.77 12.23 -18.18
C VAL A 785 -8.09 13.72 -18.23
N LEU A 786 -8.08 14.42 -17.09
CA LEU A 786 -8.33 15.86 -17.03
C LEU A 786 -7.23 16.67 -17.72
N ARG A 787 -5.96 16.34 -17.48
CA ARG A 787 -4.81 16.98 -18.15
C ARG A 787 -4.83 16.74 -19.65
N ALA A 788 -5.05 15.49 -20.08
CA ALA A 788 -5.18 15.15 -21.49
C ALA A 788 -6.34 15.88 -22.17
N LYS A 789 -7.42 16.19 -21.44
CA LYS A 789 -8.53 16.97 -21.97
C LYS A 789 -8.22 18.46 -22.05
N SER A 790 -7.65 19.05 -21.01
CA SER A 790 -7.33 20.47 -20.91
C SER A 790 -6.45 20.75 -19.70
N ASP A 791 -5.22 21.20 -19.90
CA ASP A 791 -4.34 21.65 -18.81
C ASP A 791 -5.03 22.71 -17.95
N LYS A 792 -5.75 23.66 -18.55
CA LYS A 792 -6.51 24.68 -17.80
C LYS A 792 -7.60 24.06 -16.90
N CYS A 793 -8.27 23.00 -17.36
CA CYS A 793 -9.28 22.29 -16.57
C CYS A 793 -8.62 21.61 -15.36
N ALA A 794 -7.49 20.95 -15.58
CA ALA A 794 -6.68 20.37 -14.52
C ALA A 794 -6.20 21.46 -13.56
N ASP A 795 -5.48 22.48 -14.03
CA ASP A 795 -4.91 23.54 -13.18
C ASP A 795 -5.97 24.24 -12.33
N ARG A 796 -7.16 24.51 -12.89
CA ARG A 796 -8.27 25.08 -12.12
C ARG A 796 -8.88 24.10 -11.12
N THR A 797 -8.87 22.80 -11.42
CA THR A 797 -9.24 21.77 -10.44
C THR A 797 -8.23 21.75 -9.29
N GLN A 798 -6.92 21.79 -9.61
CA GLN A 798 -5.85 21.82 -8.62
C GLN A 798 -5.98 23.04 -7.70
N ASP A 799 -6.09 24.24 -8.29
CA ASP A 799 -6.29 25.48 -7.53
C ASP A 799 -7.52 25.41 -6.59
N ALA A 800 -8.62 24.78 -7.01
CA ALA A 800 -9.79 24.61 -6.14
C ALA A 800 -9.50 23.70 -4.93
N PHE A 801 -8.85 22.54 -5.16
CA PHE A 801 -8.55 21.60 -4.08
C PHE A 801 -7.42 22.11 -3.16
N ASP A 802 -6.45 22.87 -3.70
CA ASP A 802 -5.41 23.54 -2.91
C ASP A 802 -6.01 24.60 -2.00
N LYS A 803 -6.91 25.45 -2.53
CA LYS A 803 -7.68 26.41 -1.72
C LYS A 803 -8.51 25.72 -0.66
N LEU A 804 -9.20 24.62 -1.00
CA LEU A 804 -9.97 23.84 0.00
C LEU A 804 -9.08 23.39 1.16
N ARG A 805 -7.88 22.83 0.87
CA ARG A 805 -6.94 22.35 1.90
C ARG A 805 -6.47 23.50 2.77
N GLN A 806 -6.01 24.60 2.17
CA GLN A 806 -5.59 25.80 2.89
C GLN A 806 -6.69 26.33 3.82
N MET A 807 -7.93 26.38 3.33
CA MET A 807 -9.09 26.84 4.11
C MET A 807 -9.45 25.92 5.28
N THR A 808 -8.96 24.67 5.33
CA THR A 808 -9.23 23.78 6.47
C THR A 808 -8.42 24.11 7.71
N HIS A 809 -7.27 24.80 7.57
CA HIS A 809 -6.34 25.09 8.66
C HIS A 809 -6.81 26.16 9.68
N ASP A 810 -7.96 26.79 9.45
CA ASP A 810 -8.59 27.71 10.39
C ASP A 810 -10.12 27.68 10.37
N ALA A 811 -10.74 28.15 11.45
CA ALA A 811 -12.19 28.09 11.63
C ALA A 811 -12.98 28.99 10.65
N GLN A 812 -12.39 30.09 10.18
CA GLN A 812 -13.04 30.98 9.23
C GLN A 812 -13.13 30.30 7.86
N GLY A 813 -12.03 29.71 7.39
CA GLY A 813 -12.01 28.92 6.16
C GLY A 813 -12.96 27.73 6.23
N ARG A 814 -12.97 26.97 7.34
CA ARG A 814 -13.94 25.87 7.55
C ARG A 814 -15.39 26.34 7.48
N SER A 815 -15.73 27.49 8.07
CA SER A 815 -17.07 28.08 7.97
C SER A 815 -17.44 28.50 6.54
N GLN A 816 -16.46 28.96 5.75
CA GLN A 816 -16.68 29.29 4.33
C GLN A 816 -16.93 28.04 3.48
N ILE A 817 -16.16 26.96 3.69
CA ILE A 817 -16.40 25.64 3.07
C ILE A 817 -17.81 25.16 3.41
N SER A 818 -18.16 25.20 4.70
CA SER A 818 -19.48 24.82 5.25
C SER A 818 -20.64 25.48 4.49
N LYS A 819 -20.53 26.79 4.26
CA LYS A 819 -21.53 27.55 3.52
C LYS A 819 -21.54 27.24 2.03
N LYS A 820 -20.36 27.18 1.39
CA LYS A 820 -20.23 27.01 -0.07
C LYS A 820 -20.73 25.63 -0.52
N PHE A 821 -20.36 24.58 0.20
CA PHE A 821 -20.69 23.18 -0.14
C PHE A 821 -21.85 22.61 0.68
N ASN A 822 -22.54 23.44 1.47
CA ASN A 822 -23.70 23.06 2.27
C ASN A 822 -23.43 21.81 3.13
N LEU A 823 -22.38 21.88 3.95
CA LEU A 823 -21.91 20.74 4.76
C LEU A 823 -22.93 20.31 5.81
N GLN A 824 -22.98 19.02 6.12
CA GLN A 824 -23.86 18.41 7.12
C GLN A 824 -23.10 17.33 7.91
N PRO A 825 -22.94 17.52 9.25
CA PRO A 825 -23.26 18.72 10.02
C PRO A 825 -22.38 19.92 9.62
N ALA A 826 -22.94 21.13 9.68
CA ALA A 826 -22.20 22.34 9.30
C ALA A 826 -21.00 22.60 10.24
N TRP A 827 -19.82 22.84 9.67
CA TRP A 827 -18.70 23.40 10.44
C TRP A 827 -18.95 24.87 10.74
N SER A 828 -18.67 25.31 11.97
CA SER A 828 -18.84 26.72 12.35
C SER A 828 -17.54 27.51 12.30
N ASN A 829 -17.64 28.83 12.55
CA ASN A 829 -16.50 29.73 12.68
C ASN A 829 -15.94 29.79 14.12
N ASN A 830 -16.46 28.95 15.02
CA ASN A 830 -15.97 28.84 16.39
C ASN A 830 -14.66 28.06 16.41
N GLN A 831 -13.59 28.68 16.92
CA GLN A 831 -12.28 28.05 17.06
C GLN A 831 -12.29 26.82 18.00
N ASN A 832 -13.34 26.65 18.81
CA ASN A 832 -13.49 25.51 19.72
C ASN A 832 -14.30 24.34 19.12
N ASP A 833 -14.78 24.45 17.89
CA ASP A 833 -15.47 23.34 17.22
C ASP A 833 -14.46 22.24 16.86
N LYS A 834 -14.76 21.00 17.27
CA LYS A 834 -13.90 19.83 17.08
C LYS A 834 -14.14 19.22 15.70
N VAL A 835 -13.47 19.73 14.66
CA VAL A 835 -13.50 19.15 13.31
C VAL A 835 -12.27 18.26 13.15
N LYS A 836 -12.44 16.94 13.30
CA LYS A 836 -11.32 16.00 13.22
C LYS A 836 -10.80 15.85 11.79
N ALA A 837 -9.57 15.36 11.64
CA ALA A 837 -9.00 15.00 10.34
C ALA A 837 -9.93 14.12 9.48
N ILE A 838 -10.58 13.12 10.08
CA ILE A 838 -11.53 12.23 9.38
C ILE A 838 -12.79 12.95 8.85
N ASN A 839 -13.20 14.06 9.50
CA ASN A 839 -14.28 14.89 8.99
C ASN A 839 -13.86 15.63 7.72
N ILE A 840 -12.63 16.14 7.71
CA ILE A 840 -12.04 16.79 6.53
C ILE A 840 -11.90 15.77 5.40
N GLN A 841 -11.30 14.60 5.67
CA GLN A 841 -11.19 13.48 4.72
C GLN A 841 -12.54 13.16 4.07
N ASN A 842 -13.62 13.05 4.86
CA ASN A 842 -14.95 12.77 4.33
C ASN A 842 -15.47 13.85 3.36
N VAL A 843 -15.24 15.14 3.67
CA VAL A 843 -15.63 16.24 2.76
C VAL A 843 -14.86 16.14 1.44
N PHE A 844 -13.55 15.91 1.49
CA PHE A 844 -12.74 15.75 0.28
C PHE A 844 -13.18 14.53 -0.54
N ALA A 845 -13.40 13.37 0.09
CA ALA A 845 -13.90 12.16 -0.55
C ALA A 845 -15.22 12.39 -1.30
N ASN A 846 -16.14 13.15 -0.71
CA ASN A 846 -17.41 13.50 -1.34
C ASN A 846 -17.24 14.47 -2.53
N LEU A 847 -16.26 15.38 -2.49
CA LEU A 847 -16.07 16.39 -3.53
C LEU A 847 -15.27 15.86 -4.73
N TYR A 848 -14.13 15.19 -4.52
CA TYR A 848 -13.42 14.59 -5.66
C TYR A 848 -14.18 13.38 -6.23
N GLY A 849 -15.04 12.72 -5.45
CA GLY A 849 -15.92 11.66 -5.92
C GLY A 849 -16.82 12.05 -7.10
N LEU A 850 -17.11 13.35 -7.24
CA LEU A 850 -17.78 13.89 -8.44
C LEU A 850 -16.95 13.64 -9.70
N PHE A 851 -15.65 13.94 -9.63
CA PHE A 851 -14.70 13.78 -10.74
C PHE A 851 -14.46 12.30 -11.05
N GLN A 852 -14.34 11.46 -10.01
CA GLN A 852 -14.25 10.00 -10.16
C GLN A 852 -15.43 9.45 -10.99
N GLY A 853 -16.65 9.78 -10.58
CA GLY A 853 -17.86 9.32 -11.25
C GLY A 853 -18.00 9.84 -12.68
N ILE A 854 -17.61 11.10 -12.95
CA ILE A 854 -17.64 11.66 -14.31
C ILE A 854 -16.62 10.95 -15.20
N VAL A 855 -15.37 10.79 -14.75
CA VAL A 855 -14.32 10.16 -15.57
C VAL A 855 -14.62 8.68 -15.84
N GLN A 856 -14.99 7.90 -14.81
CA GLN A 856 -15.25 6.46 -14.95
C GLN A 856 -16.39 6.15 -15.94
N TYR A 857 -17.38 7.04 -16.08
CA TYR A 857 -18.57 6.81 -16.90
C TYR A 857 -18.70 7.80 -18.07
N SER A 858 -17.64 8.54 -18.42
CA SER A 858 -17.69 9.48 -19.56
C SER A 858 -17.75 8.72 -20.87
N ASP A 859 -18.78 9.00 -21.68
CA ASP A 859 -18.93 8.44 -23.03
C ASP A 859 -18.84 6.89 -23.04
N ASP A 860 -19.32 6.23 -21.97
CA ASP A 860 -19.26 4.78 -21.77
C ASP A 860 -20.25 3.99 -22.66
N ASN A 861 -20.99 4.69 -23.51
CA ASN A 861 -22.05 4.16 -24.38
C ASN A 861 -23.32 3.62 -23.70
N LYS A 862 -23.51 3.84 -22.39
CA LYS A 862 -24.65 3.30 -21.62
C LYS A 862 -26.00 4.00 -21.87
N LYS A 863 -26.04 5.31 -22.14
CA LYS A 863 -27.30 6.10 -22.28
C LYS A 863 -27.46 6.83 -23.62
N GLN A 864 -28.69 6.91 -24.13
CA GLN A 864 -29.11 7.96 -25.06
C GLN A 864 -29.79 9.09 -24.26
N GLY A 865 -29.02 10.07 -23.78
CA GLY A 865 -29.57 11.30 -23.17
C GLY A 865 -29.11 11.56 -21.73
N ILE A 866 -28.40 12.68 -21.56
CA ILE A 866 -27.71 13.20 -20.36
C ILE A 866 -26.57 12.29 -19.89
N ASP A 867 -25.41 12.44 -20.53
CA ASP A 867 -24.14 11.89 -20.10
C ASP A 867 -23.39 12.94 -19.30
N TYR A 868 -22.88 12.58 -18.13
CA TYR A 868 -21.91 13.41 -17.42
C TYR A 868 -20.56 13.17 -18.08
N THR A 869 -20.13 14.06 -18.98
CA THR A 869 -18.89 13.87 -19.74
C THR A 869 -17.72 14.67 -19.15
N VAL A 870 -16.49 14.18 -19.35
CA VAL A 870 -15.26 14.92 -19.03
C VAL A 870 -15.19 16.24 -19.82
N LYS A 871 -15.79 16.28 -21.02
CA LYS A 871 -15.89 17.49 -21.83
C LYS A 871 -16.70 18.58 -21.10
N GLU A 872 -17.91 18.28 -20.67
CA GLU A 872 -18.78 19.26 -19.99
C GLU A 872 -18.23 19.66 -18.63
N LEU A 873 -17.63 18.71 -17.90
CA LEU A 873 -16.88 19.01 -16.67
C LEU A 873 -15.82 20.08 -16.93
N CYS A 874 -15.00 19.92 -17.97
CA CYS A 874 -13.97 20.89 -18.29
C CYS A 874 -14.51 22.21 -18.84
N GLU A 875 -15.66 22.22 -19.52
CA GLU A 875 -16.35 23.45 -19.89
C GLU A 875 -16.78 24.25 -18.65
N ILE A 876 -17.32 23.57 -17.61
CA ILE A 876 -17.64 24.21 -16.32
C ILE A 876 -16.38 24.73 -15.63
N MET A 877 -15.35 23.89 -15.51
CA MET A 877 -14.12 24.26 -14.79
C MET A 877 -13.38 25.41 -15.47
N THR A 878 -13.41 25.51 -16.81
CA THR A 878 -12.69 26.54 -17.56
C THR A 878 -13.47 27.84 -17.81
N ASP A 879 -14.75 27.90 -17.45
CA ASP A 879 -15.59 29.10 -17.55
C ASP A 879 -15.28 30.12 -16.44
N GLU A 880 -14.18 30.84 -16.60
CA GLU A 880 -13.76 31.94 -15.71
C GLU A 880 -14.67 33.17 -15.79
N ALA A 881 -15.46 33.31 -16.86
CA ALA A 881 -16.38 34.44 -17.00
C ALA A 881 -17.57 34.28 -16.05
N THR A 882 -18.09 33.06 -15.91
CA THR A 882 -19.19 32.74 -14.98
C THR A 882 -18.68 32.37 -13.60
N TYR A 883 -17.57 31.63 -13.50
CA TYR A 883 -16.98 31.16 -12.25
C TYR A 883 -15.53 31.64 -12.15
N PRO A 884 -15.27 32.90 -11.73
CA PRO A 884 -13.91 33.42 -11.59
C PRO A 884 -13.10 32.67 -10.52
N ASP A 885 -13.75 32.32 -9.40
CA ASP A 885 -13.17 31.48 -8.36
C ASP A 885 -13.35 29.99 -8.72
N SER A 886 -12.27 29.22 -8.66
CA SER A 886 -12.26 27.79 -8.97
C SER A 886 -13.15 26.97 -8.02
N LEU A 887 -13.30 27.41 -6.77
CA LEU A 887 -14.23 26.79 -5.80
C LEU A 887 -15.68 26.90 -6.25
N ASP A 888 -16.06 27.99 -6.93
CA ASP A 888 -17.41 28.16 -7.47
C ASP A 888 -17.65 27.23 -8.67
N ALA A 889 -16.61 26.96 -9.46
CA ALA A 889 -16.68 25.97 -10.53
C ALA A 889 -16.88 24.54 -9.97
N VAL A 890 -16.13 24.13 -8.94
CA VAL A 890 -16.36 22.82 -8.27
C VAL A 890 -17.75 22.75 -7.67
N ARG A 891 -18.23 23.83 -7.04
CA ARG A 891 -19.61 23.90 -6.54
C ARG A 891 -20.63 23.79 -7.67
N ARG A 892 -20.38 24.37 -8.84
CA ARG A 892 -21.22 24.21 -10.02
C ARG A 892 -21.23 22.76 -10.52
N VAL A 893 -20.08 22.07 -10.56
CA VAL A 893 -19.98 20.64 -10.89
C VAL A 893 -20.83 19.82 -9.92
N GLN A 894 -20.74 20.11 -8.62
CA GLN A 894 -21.59 19.45 -7.62
C GLN A 894 -23.07 19.66 -7.90
N MET A 895 -23.49 20.90 -8.20
CA MET A 895 -24.88 21.19 -8.55
C MET A 895 -25.30 20.49 -9.84
N TRP A 896 -24.42 20.41 -10.84
CA TRP A 896 -24.67 19.72 -12.11
C TRP A 896 -24.91 18.22 -11.91
N VAL A 897 -24.05 17.56 -11.13
CA VAL A 897 -24.20 16.12 -10.83
C VAL A 897 -25.48 15.84 -10.02
N TYR A 898 -25.94 16.81 -9.22
CA TYR A 898 -27.10 16.68 -8.32
C TYR A 898 -28.31 17.52 -8.74
N ASP A 899 -28.45 17.88 -10.02
CA ASP A 899 -29.37 18.95 -10.50
C ASP A 899 -30.85 18.70 -10.11
N ASP A 900 -31.24 17.45 -9.88
CA ASP A 900 -32.59 17.07 -9.39
C ASP A 900 -32.89 17.50 -7.92
N TYR A 901 -31.90 17.99 -7.16
CA TYR A 901 -32.03 18.26 -5.72
C TYR A 901 -31.98 19.74 -5.30
N GLY A 902 -31.81 20.67 -6.24
CA GLY A 902 -31.75 22.11 -5.98
C GLY A 902 -30.43 22.57 -5.31
N ASN A 903 -30.29 22.39 -4.00
CA ASN A 903 -29.06 22.73 -3.25
C ASN A 903 -28.51 21.46 -2.57
N PRO A 904 -27.60 20.71 -3.24
CA PRO A 904 -27.07 19.46 -2.70
C PRO A 904 -26.28 19.71 -1.42
N LYS A 905 -26.39 18.75 -0.49
CA LYS A 905 -25.71 18.72 0.80
C LYS A 905 -24.46 17.84 0.69
N THR A 906 -23.39 18.24 1.36
CA THR A 906 -22.16 17.42 1.43
C THR A 906 -22.05 16.83 2.84
N GLY A 907 -21.88 15.51 2.95
CA GLY A 907 -21.60 14.88 4.24
C GLY A 907 -20.24 15.33 4.76
N SER A 908 -20.17 15.67 6.05
CA SER A 908 -18.92 16.10 6.70
C SER A 908 -18.62 15.31 7.97
N ASP A 909 -19.50 14.40 8.38
CA ASP A 909 -19.23 13.41 9.43
C ASP A 909 -19.32 11.99 8.83
N PRO A 910 -18.21 11.25 8.72
CA PRO A 910 -18.24 9.90 8.16
C PRO A 910 -18.97 8.91 9.07
N GLU A 911 -19.17 9.19 10.36
CA GLU A 911 -19.95 8.29 11.23
C GLU A 911 -21.42 8.24 10.81
N ASP A 912 -21.96 9.28 10.16
CA ASP A 912 -23.31 9.23 9.58
C ASP A 912 -23.39 8.18 8.45
N ASP A 913 -22.35 8.07 7.61
CA ASP A 913 -22.27 7.07 6.55
C ASP A 913 -21.99 5.66 7.12
N PHE A 914 -21.09 5.55 8.10
CA PHE A 914 -20.79 4.28 8.78
C PHE A 914 -22.00 3.72 9.52
N ALA A 915 -22.79 4.57 10.17
CA ALA A 915 -24.01 4.16 10.85
C ALA A 915 -25.02 3.56 9.86
N VAL A 916 -25.16 4.14 8.67
CA VAL A 916 -26.05 3.62 7.63
C VAL A 916 -25.57 2.26 7.12
N LEU A 917 -24.28 2.10 6.85
CA LEU A 917 -23.71 0.80 6.44
C LEU A 917 -23.88 -0.26 7.55
N ARG A 918 -23.68 0.12 8.81
CA ARG A 918 -23.88 -0.76 9.96
C ARG A 918 -25.34 -1.14 10.15
N ASP A 919 -26.29 -0.24 9.90
CA ASP A 919 -27.72 -0.56 9.92
C ASP A 919 -28.09 -1.54 8.79
N MET A 920 -27.53 -1.37 7.60
CA MET A 920 -27.71 -2.32 6.49
C MET A 920 -27.08 -3.69 6.81
N ALA A 921 -25.88 -3.70 7.38
CA ALA A 921 -25.22 -4.92 7.85
C ALA A 921 -26.08 -5.62 8.92
N ASN A 922 -26.59 -4.86 9.91
CA ASN A 922 -27.49 -5.36 10.96
C ASN A 922 -28.81 -5.91 10.38
N TYR A 923 -29.34 -5.29 9.32
CA TYR A 923 -30.54 -5.75 8.63
C TYR A 923 -30.31 -7.06 7.90
N ILE A 924 -29.19 -7.19 7.15
CA ILE A 924 -28.75 -8.48 6.60
C ILE A 924 -28.60 -9.48 7.74
N ASP A 925 -28.07 -9.03 8.87
CA ASP A 925 -27.84 -9.82 10.07
C ASP A 925 -29.13 -10.27 10.80
N GLY A 926 -30.31 -9.94 10.28
CA GLY A 926 -31.60 -10.32 10.86
C GLY A 926 -31.88 -9.66 12.21
N LYS A 927 -31.06 -8.68 12.63
CA LYS A 927 -31.29 -7.90 13.84
C LYS A 927 -32.45 -6.95 13.56
N LYS A 928 -33.38 -6.84 14.52
CA LYS A 928 -34.48 -5.87 14.40
C LYS A 928 -33.89 -4.46 14.39
N ASP A 929 -34.26 -3.70 13.37
CA ASP A 929 -34.10 -2.24 13.32
C ASP A 929 -34.55 -1.65 14.68
N PRO A 930 -33.70 -0.90 15.41
CA PRO A 930 -34.06 -0.24 16.67
C PRO A 930 -35.34 0.60 16.56
N ASP A 931 -35.62 1.15 15.37
CA ASP A 931 -36.76 2.01 15.10
C ASP A 931 -37.90 1.29 14.34
N GLY A 932 -37.72 0.01 14.00
CA GLY A 932 -38.75 -0.89 13.44
C GLY A 932 -39.46 -0.41 12.16
N THR A 933 -38.88 0.52 11.38
CA THR A 933 -39.66 1.28 10.38
C THR A 933 -39.09 1.30 8.96
N LYS A 934 -37.94 0.68 8.64
CA LYS A 934 -37.39 0.78 7.27
C LYS A 934 -36.93 -0.56 6.67
N PRO A 935 -37.60 -1.10 5.64
CA PRO A 935 -37.00 -2.10 4.77
C PRO A 935 -35.97 -1.43 3.85
N PHE A 936 -34.72 -1.88 3.87
CA PHE A 936 -33.73 -1.54 2.85
C PHE A 936 -34.09 -2.25 1.54
N SER A 937 -33.96 -1.58 0.39
CA SER A 937 -34.11 -2.24 -0.91
C SER A 937 -32.89 -3.10 -1.23
N ASP A 938 -33.01 -4.08 -2.13
CA ASP A 938 -31.86 -4.90 -2.56
C ASP A 938 -30.75 -4.05 -3.19
N LYS A 939 -31.12 -2.93 -3.80
CA LYS A 939 -30.17 -1.93 -4.31
C LYS A 939 -29.44 -1.20 -3.19
N ASP A 940 -30.11 -0.92 -2.07
CA ASP A 940 -29.46 -0.32 -0.89
C ASP A 940 -28.47 -1.30 -0.26
N LEU A 941 -28.83 -2.59 -0.19
CA LEU A 941 -27.98 -3.62 0.41
C LEU A 941 -26.74 -3.94 -0.43
N ALA A 942 -26.78 -3.72 -1.75
CA ALA A 942 -25.63 -3.93 -2.63
C ALA A 942 -24.40 -3.11 -2.21
N ASP A 943 -24.59 -1.93 -1.61
CA ASP A 943 -23.49 -1.10 -1.11
C ASP A 943 -22.73 -1.79 0.04
N VAL A 944 -23.46 -2.25 1.07
CA VAL A 944 -22.83 -2.90 2.24
C VAL A 944 -22.26 -4.27 1.89
N LEU A 945 -22.90 -5.03 1.00
CA LEU A 945 -22.41 -6.33 0.52
C LEU A 945 -21.10 -6.17 -0.27
N TRP A 946 -21.01 -5.14 -1.12
CA TRP A 946 -19.77 -4.84 -1.83
C TRP A 946 -18.68 -4.35 -0.87
N THR A 947 -19.04 -3.49 0.09
CA THR A 947 -18.11 -3.02 1.13
C THR A 947 -17.56 -4.19 1.95
N TRP A 948 -18.38 -5.22 2.22
CA TRP A 948 -17.91 -6.45 2.85
C TRP A 948 -16.86 -7.15 1.99
N GLN A 949 -17.09 -7.32 0.68
CA GLN A 949 -16.12 -7.95 -0.21
C GLN A 949 -14.81 -7.15 -0.34
N THR A 950 -14.87 -5.82 -0.33
CA THR A 950 -13.66 -4.98 -0.31
C THR A 950 -12.89 -5.14 1.00
N CYS A 951 -13.57 -5.16 2.15
CA CYS A 951 -12.91 -5.40 3.45
C CYS A 951 -12.42 -6.85 3.63
N ASN A 952 -13.05 -7.83 2.97
CA ASN A 952 -12.80 -9.26 3.21
C ASN A 952 -12.00 -9.98 2.12
N GLU A 953 -11.88 -9.42 0.92
CA GLU A 953 -11.18 -10.05 -0.21
C GLU A 953 -10.26 -9.10 -0.98
N PHE A 954 -10.70 -7.88 -1.30
CA PHE A 954 -10.12 -7.17 -2.44
C PHE A 954 -9.38 -5.87 -2.15
N GLY A 955 -9.68 -5.20 -1.04
CA GLY A 955 -9.33 -3.79 -0.91
C GLY A 955 -10.07 -2.97 -1.96
N TYR A 956 -9.35 -2.30 -2.84
CA TYR A 956 -9.82 -1.35 -3.87
C TYR A 956 -10.14 0.04 -3.34
N TYR A 957 -9.47 0.49 -2.28
CA TYR A 957 -9.72 1.79 -1.71
C TYR A 957 -9.08 2.90 -2.55
N GLN A 958 -9.91 3.80 -3.09
CA GLN A 958 -9.47 4.88 -3.98
C GLN A 958 -8.90 6.06 -3.20
N THR A 959 -7.73 5.85 -2.61
CA THR A 959 -6.99 6.83 -1.81
C THR A 959 -6.42 7.95 -2.68
N THR A 960 -5.90 8.96 -2.02
CA THR A 960 -5.09 10.01 -2.65
C THR A 960 -3.61 9.89 -2.28
N ASP A 961 -3.12 8.72 -1.87
CA ASP A 961 -1.75 8.51 -1.34
C ASP A 961 -0.67 8.44 -2.45
N TYR A 962 -0.67 9.40 -3.38
CA TYR A 962 0.25 9.42 -4.53
C TYR A 962 1.09 10.69 -4.68
N GLY A 963 1.14 11.56 -3.67
CA GLY A 963 2.03 12.72 -3.59
C GLY A 963 1.39 13.98 -4.15
N TYR A 964 2.12 14.79 -4.92
CA TYR A 964 1.62 16.01 -5.56
C TYR A 964 0.62 15.75 -6.70
N GLY A 965 -0.54 15.19 -6.38
CA GLY A 965 -1.65 14.99 -7.30
C GLY A 965 -2.59 16.20 -7.39
N LEU A 966 -3.43 16.21 -8.43
CA LEU A 966 -4.44 17.24 -8.69
C LEU A 966 -5.33 17.54 -7.48
N PHE A 967 -5.63 16.53 -6.67
CA PHE A 967 -6.52 16.65 -5.52
C PHE A 967 -5.76 16.86 -4.19
N GLY A 968 -4.42 16.84 -4.22
CA GLY A 968 -3.54 16.69 -3.05
C GLY A 968 -3.68 15.31 -2.40
N ASN A 969 -3.32 15.20 -1.11
CA ASN A 969 -3.38 13.95 -0.33
C ASN A 969 -4.44 13.95 0.81
N PRO A 970 -5.68 14.43 0.61
CA PRO A 970 -6.62 14.63 1.71
C PRO A 970 -7.33 13.36 2.19
N VAL A 971 -7.24 12.21 1.51
CA VAL A 971 -7.94 10.96 1.87
C VAL A 971 -6.98 9.76 1.82
N PRO A 972 -6.41 9.37 2.98
CA PRO A 972 -5.49 8.25 3.06
C PRO A 972 -6.20 6.90 3.19
N LEU A 973 -5.44 5.81 3.06
CA LEU A 973 -5.91 4.44 3.28
C LEU A 973 -6.64 4.25 4.62
N ASN A 974 -6.18 4.91 5.68
CA ASN A 974 -6.75 4.81 7.03
C ASN A 974 -8.23 5.23 7.10
N PHE A 975 -8.70 6.10 6.21
CA PHE A 975 -10.10 6.49 6.10
C PHE A 975 -10.99 5.27 5.80
N TYR A 976 -10.54 4.42 4.88
CA TYR A 976 -11.24 3.22 4.46
C TYR A 976 -11.09 2.07 5.46
N ILE A 977 -9.93 1.94 6.09
CA ILE A 977 -9.74 0.96 7.18
C ILE A 977 -10.65 1.31 8.37
N THR A 978 -10.78 2.60 8.69
CA THR A 978 -11.73 3.06 9.72
C THR A 978 -13.15 2.60 9.42
N MET A 979 -13.59 2.70 8.17
CA MET A 979 -14.89 2.18 7.76
C MET A 979 -15.01 0.66 8.03
N CYS A 980 -14.05 -0.14 7.59
CA CYS A 980 -14.08 -1.60 7.79
C CYS A 980 -14.16 -1.99 9.27
N GLU A 981 -13.39 -1.33 10.13
CA GLU A 981 -13.40 -1.54 11.57
C GLU A 981 -14.76 -1.13 12.18
N LYS A 982 -15.26 0.06 11.82
CA LYS A 982 -16.50 0.62 12.38
C LYS A 982 -17.77 -0.09 11.96
N VAL A 983 -17.79 -0.64 10.74
CA VAL A 983 -18.96 -1.31 10.15
C VAL A 983 -18.93 -2.81 10.42
N PHE A 984 -17.77 -3.47 10.28
CA PHE A 984 -17.65 -4.93 10.32
C PHE A 984 -16.74 -5.47 11.43
N GLY A 985 -15.98 -4.62 12.13
CA GLY A 985 -14.93 -5.07 13.06
C GLY A 985 -13.75 -5.73 12.36
N ILE A 986 -13.51 -5.36 11.09
CA ILE A 986 -12.41 -5.88 10.27
C ILE A 986 -11.26 -4.88 10.33
N GLU A 987 -10.18 -5.27 10.99
CA GLU A 987 -8.95 -4.49 11.13
C GLU A 987 -8.05 -4.64 9.89
N MET A 988 -7.10 -3.72 9.72
CA MET A 988 -6.20 -3.67 8.57
C MET A 988 -5.44 -4.97 8.26
N GLU A 989 -4.98 -5.67 9.30
CA GLU A 989 -4.24 -6.94 9.16
C GLU A 989 -5.09 -8.00 8.44
N HIS A 990 -6.40 -8.05 8.72
CA HIS A 990 -7.30 -8.95 8.01
C HIS A 990 -7.44 -8.57 6.54
N VAL A 991 -7.57 -7.27 6.25
CA VAL A 991 -7.71 -6.76 4.88
C VAL A 991 -6.45 -7.09 4.05
N GLU A 992 -5.25 -6.87 4.58
CA GLU A 992 -4.00 -7.26 3.90
C GLU A 992 -3.90 -8.75 3.63
N LYS A 993 -4.18 -9.58 4.64
CA LYS A 993 -4.18 -11.04 4.49
C LYS A 993 -5.21 -11.49 3.46
N ALA A 994 -6.36 -10.83 3.42
CA ALA A 994 -7.39 -11.06 2.43
C ALA A 994 -6.94 -10.72 1.01
N VAL A 995 -6.37 -9.54 0.79
CA VAL A 995 -5.85 -9.12 -0.51
C VAL A 995 -4.71 -10.00 -0.99
N ALA A 996 -3.75 -10.33 -0.11
CA ALA A 996 -2.67 -11.25 -0.43
C ALA A 996 -3.21 -12.64 -0.80
N ARG A 997 -4.24 -13.13 -0.09
CA ARG A 997 -4.92 -14.39 -0.40
C ARG A 997 -5.61 -14.34 -1.76
N SER A 998 -6.33 -13.27 -2.08
CA SER A 998 -6.99 -13.11 -3.38
C SER A 998 -5.98 -13.09 -4.53
N ASN A 999 -4.90 -12.32 -4.41
CA ASN A 999 -3.85 -12.29 -5.43
C ASN A 999 -3.09 -13.61 -5.56
N TYR A 1000 -2.91 -14.35 -4.47
CA TYR A 1000 -2.35 -15.69 -4.52
C TYR A 1000 -3.30 -16.67 -5.22
N GLN A 1001 -4.60 -16.54 -4.95
CA GLN A 1001 -5.63 -17.42 -5.46
C GLN A 1001 -5.88 -17.23 -6.96
N TYR A 1002 -5.80 -15.99 -7.45
CA TYR A 1002 -6.14 -15.61 -8.81
C TYR A 1002 -4.95 -15.14 -9.66
N GLY A 1003 -3.74 -15.16 -9.09
CA GLY A 1003 -2.50 -14.78 -9.77
C GLY A 1003 -2.25 -13.27 -9.91
N GLY A 1004 -3.26 -12.42 -9.71
CA GLY A 1004 -3.16 -10.98 -9.97
C GLY A 1004 -2.71 -10.69 -11.41
N ARG A 1005 -2.09 -9.54 -11.68
CA ARG A 1005 -1.56 -9.22 -13.02
C ARG A 1005 -0.37 -10.10 -13.44
N ALA A 1006 0.52 -10.38 -12.50
CA ALA A 1006 1.83 -10.96 -12.80
C ALA A 1006 1.81 -12.47 -12.99
N ARG A 1007 0.85 -13.18 -12.37
CA ARG A 1007 0.78 -14.64 -12.36
C ARG A 1007 -0.54 -15.20 -12.90
N TYR A 1008 -1.35 -14.37 -13.58
CA TYR A 1008 -2.56 -14.84 -14.25
C TYR A 1008 -2.22 -15.86 -15.34
N SER A 1009 -2.84 -17.04 -15.29
CA SER A 1009 -2.36 -18.22 -16.02
C SER A 1009 -3.40 -18.91 -16.92
N ALA A 1010 -4.45 -18.17 -17.32
CA ALA A 1010 -5.54 -18.70 -18.13
C ALA A 1010 -5.19 -18.86 -19.63
N THR A 1011 -6.14 -19.43 -20.38
CA THR A 1011 -6.15 -19.52 -21.85
C THR A 1011 -7.52 -19.15 -22.38
N ASN A 1012 -7.62 -18.70 -23.64
CA ASN A 1012 -8.85 -18.28 -24.30
C ASN A 1012 -9.60 -17.18 -23.53
N VAL A 1013 -8.93 -16.06 -23.25
CA VAL A 1013 -9.52 -14.95 -22.49
C VAL A 1013 -9.31 -13.62 -23.20
N MET A 1014 -10.38 -12.86 -23.43
CA MET A 1014 -10.30 -11.46 -23.86
C MET A 1014 -10.37 -10.56 -22.63
N LEU A 1015 -9.46 -9.59 -22.51
CA LEU A 1015 -9.40 -8.63 -21.39
C LEU A 1015 -9.45 -7.17 -21.91
N PRO A 1016 -10.58 -6.70 -22.46
CA PRO A 1016 -10.72 -5.33 -22.91
C PRO A 1016 -10.84 -4.36 -21.72
N ASN A 1017 -10.13 -3.24 -21.78
CA ASN A 1017 -10.17 -2.15 -20.79
C ASN A 1017 -10.16 -0.80 -21.53
N GLY A 1018 -10.92 0.18 -21.06
CA GLY A 1018 -10.82 1.56 -21.55
C GLY A 1018 -9.64 2.29 -20.91
N ASN A 1019 -8.96 3.20 -21.63
CA ASN A 1019 -7.87 3.97 -21.01
C ASN A 1019 -8.36 5.14 -20.15
N LEU A 1020 -9.59 5.63 -20.36
CA LEU A 1020 -10.21 6.63 -19.50
C LEU A 1020 -10.77 6.00 -18.21
N ASP A 1021 -11.01 4.69 -18.23
CA ASP A 1021 -11.52 3.93 -17.08
C ASP A 1021 -10.45 3.79 -16.00
N PRO A 1022 -10.60 4.40 -14.81
CA PRO A 1022 -9.60 4.28 -13.74
C PRO A 1022 -9.33 2.83 -13.31
N TRP A 1023 -10.28 1.91 -13.48
CA TRP A 1023 -10.13 0.49 -13.13
C TRP A 1023 -9.16 -0.27 -14.02
N HIS A 1024 -8.81 0.25 -15.21
CA HIS A 1024 -7.79 -0.39 -16.06
C HIS A 1024 -6.45 -0.52 -15.34
N ALA A 1025 -6.19 0.33 -14.34
CA ALA A 1025 -5.01 0.31 -13.48
C ALA A 1025 -4.93 -0.91 -12.54
N LEU A 1026 -5.97 -1.76 -12.47
CA LEU A 1026 -5.94 -3.09 -11.84
C LEU A 1026 -6.15 -4.25 -12.82
N GLY A 1027 -6.56 -3.97 -14.07
CA GLY A 1027 -6.75 -4.95 -15.14
C GLY A 1027 -5.46 -5.31 -15.90
N ILE A 1028 -5.47 -6.34 -16.74
CA ILE A 1028 -4.31 -6.68 -17.59
C ILE A 1028 -4.46 -5.95 -18.93
N THR A 1029 -3.52 -5.04 -19.24
CA THR A 1029 -3.61 -4.16 -20.42
C THR A 1029 -2.55 -4.43 -21.50
N ALA A 1030 -1.61 -5.35 -21.24
CA ALA A 1030 -0.54 -5.69 -22.18
C ALA A 1030 -0.24 -7.20 -22.17
N GLN A 1031 0.24 -7.73 -23.30
CA GLN A 1031 0.43 -9.18 -23.52
C GLN A 1031 1.41 -9.83 -22.52
N GLY A 1032 2.50 -9.15 -22.15
CA GLY A 1032 3.49 -9.67 -21.19
C GLY A 1032 3.92 -11.13 -21.46
N ASN A 1033 3.90 -11.95 -20.41
CA ASN A 1033 4.19 -13.40 -20.45
C ASN A 1033 2.93 -14.27 -20.54
N LEU A 1034 1.78 -13.69 -20.89
CA LEU A 1034 0.51 -14.43 -20.95
C LEU A 1034 0.51 -15.43 -22.10
N ASP A 1035 -0.32 -16.47 -21.98
CA ASP A 1035 -0.59 -17.37 -23.10
C ASP A 1035 -1.09 -16.58 -24.32
N LYS A 1036 -0.74 -17.02 -25.53
CA LYS A 1036 -1.10 -16.33 -26.79
C LYS A 1036 -2.62 -16.22 -27.01
N SER A 1037 -3.40 -17.10 -26.39
CA SER A 1037 -4.86 -17.09 -26.43
C SER A 1037 -5.49 -16.15 -25.39
N VAL A 1038 -4.69 -15.53 -24.53
CA VAL A 1038 -5.11 -14.43 -23.65
C VAL A 1038 -4.77 -13.11 -24.34
N VAL A 1039 -5.79 -12.33 -24.66
CA VAL A 1039 -5.68 -11.12 -25.49
C VAL A 1039 -6.16 -9.91 -24.68
N PRO A 1040 -5.25 -9.16 -24.06
CA PRO A 1040 -5.56 -7.87 -23.46
C PRO A 1040 -5.72 -6.79 -24.53
N ILE A 1041 -6.72 -5.92 -24.35
CA ILE A 1041 -6.97 -4.79 -25.25
C ILE A 1041 -7.12 -3.52 -24.40
N LEU A 1042 -6.30 -2.50 -24.64
CA LEU A 1042 -6.52 -1.16 -24.10
C LEU A 1042 -7.16 -0.28 -25.18
N ILE A 1043 -8.38 0.18 -24.92
CA ILE A 1043 -9.22 0.93 -25.86
C ILE A 1043 -9.11 2.43 -25.52
N ASP A 1044 -8.40 3.17 -26.36
CA ASP A 1044 -8.20 4.62 -26.27
C ASP A 1044 -9.52 5.38 -26.44
N GLY A 1045 -9.70 6.39 -25.59
CA GLY A 1045 -10.84 7.29 -25.58
C GLY A 1045 -12.14 6.69 -25.05
N THR A 1046 -12.09 5.52 -24.40
CA THR A 1046 -13.29 4.87 -23.84
C THR A 1046 -13.17 4.69 -22.34
N ALA A 1047 -14.33 4.74 -21.66
CA ALA A 1047 -14.46 4.56 -20.24
C ALA A 1047 -14.95 3.14 -19.88
N HIS A 1048 -15.51 2.99 -18.68
CA HIS A 1048 -15.72 1.69 -18.05
C HIS A 1048 -16.68 0.78 -18.83
N CYS A 1049 -16.21 -0.40 -19.23
CA CYS A 1049 -16.98 -1.43 -19.97
C CYS A 1049 -17.59 -0.99 -21.31
N ALA A 1050 -17.06 0.06 -21.98
CA ALA A 1050 -17.63 0.62 -23.20
C ALA A 1050 -17.87 -0.41 -24.33
N ASP A 1051 -17.03 -1.45 -24.40
CA ASP A 1051 -17.11 -2.54 -25.38
C ASP A 1051 -18.39 -3.39 -25.24
N MET A 1052 -19.00 -3.43 -24.06
CA MET A 1052 -20.21 -4.24 -23.79
C MET A 1052 -21.51 -3.57 -24.22
N TYR A 1053 -21.55 -2.23 -24.21
CA TYR A 1053 -22.75 -1.44 -24.50
C TYR A 1053 -23.07 -1.40 -26.01
N PRO A 1054 -24.28 -0.94 -26.40
CA PRO A 1054 -24.67 -0.92 -27.81
C PRO A 1054 -23.77 -0.04 -28.68
N ALA A 1055 -23.52 -0.52 -29.91
CA ALA A 1055 -22.73 0.22 -30.88
C ALA A 1055 -23.45 1.48 -31.38
N ARG A 1056 -22.71 2.56 -31.59
CA ARG A 1056 -23.19 3.84 -32.10
C ARG A 1056 -22.45 4.22 -33.39
N PRO A 1057 -23.08 4.98 -34.31
CA PRO A 1057 -22.38 5.52 -35.47
C PRO A 1057 -21.17 6.39 -35.12
N GLU A 1058 -21.18 7.02 -33.95
CA GLU A 1058 -20.14 7.91 -33.44
C GLU A 1058 -19.03 7.18 -32.68
N ASP A 1059 -19.07 5.85 -32.59
CA ASP A 1059 -18.08 5.06 -31.86
C ASP A 1059 -16.66 5.28 -32.41
N LEU A 1060 -15.70 5.38 -31.48
CA LEU A 1060 -14.29 5.49 -31.84
C LEU A 1060 -13.84 4.26 -32.65
N PRO A 1061 -12.98 4.43 -33.68
CA PRO A 1061 -12.52 3.33 -34.50
C PRO A 1061 -11.91 2.17 -33.70
N GLN A 1062 -11.22 2.47 -32.59
CA GLN A 1062 -10.61 1.44 -31.74
C GLN A 1062 -11.65 0.67 -30.92
N LEU A 1063 -12.76 1.29 -30.51
CA LEU A 1063 -13.88 0.60 -29.87
C LEU A 1063 -14.55 -0.38 -30.85
N VAL A 1064 -14.76 0.06 -32.10
CA VAL A 1064 -15.27 -0.81 -33.17
C VAL A 1064 -14.33 -1.98 -33.41
N GLN A 1065 -13.01 -1.73 -33.49
CA GLN A 1065 -12.01 -2.77 -33.67
C GLN A 1065 -11.96 -3.75 -32.48
N ALA A 1066 -12.08 -3.27 -31.25
CA ALA A 1066 -12.11 -4.12 -30.06
C ALA A 1066 -13.27 -5.12 -30.11
N ARG A 1067 -14.49 -4.65 -30.44
CA ARG A 1067 -15.67 -5.51 -30.60
C ARG A 1067 -15.50 -6.55 -31.70
N GLN A 1068 -14.93 -6.16 -32.84
CA GLN A 1068 -14.62 -7.09 -33.93
C GLN A 1068 -13.59 -8.15 -33.51
N THR A 1069 -12.56 -7.75 -32.76
CA THR A 1069 -11.52 -8.65 -32.27
C THR A 1069 -12.07 -9.65 -31.25
N ILE A 1070 -12.96 -9.21 -30.36
CA ILE A 1070 -13.67 -10.09 -29.42
C ILE A 1070 -14.48 -11.15 -30.19
N LEU A 1071 -15.31 -10.72 -31.16
CA LEU A 1071 -16.10 -11.65 -31.97
C LEU A 1071 -15.23 -12.64 -32.77
N ALA A 1072 -14.11 -12.18 -33.33
CA ALA A 1072 -13.18 -13.04 -34.07
C ALA A 1072 -12.57 -14.13 -33.18
N ASN A 1073 -12.16 -13.79 -31.96
CA ASN A 1073 -11.62 -14.76 -30.99
C ASN A 1073 -12.70 -15.76 -30.55
N ILE A 1074 -13.92 -15.30 -30.25
CA ILE A 1074 -15.06 -16.17 -29.94
C ILE A 1074 -15.28 -17.19 -31.09
N LYS A 1075 -15.32 -16.72 -32.34
CA LYS A 1075 -15.48 -17.60 -33.52
C LYS A 1075 -14.33 -18.61 -33.64
N SER A 1076 -13.10 -18.18 -33.38
CA SER A 1076 -11.92 -19.05 -33.37
C SER A 1076 -12.00 -20.14 -32.30
N TRP A 1077 -12.27 -19.79 -31.04
CA TRP A 1077 -12.39 -20.75 -29.94
C TRP A 1077 -13.46 -21.81 -30.25
N LEU A 1078 -14.62 -21.40 -30.77
CA LEU A 1078 -15.70 -22.30 -31.14
C LEU A 1078 -15.38 -23.23 -32.32
N SER A 1079 -14.45 -22.81 -33.20
CA SER A 1079 -14.04 -23.60 -34.38
C SER A 1079 -12.84 -24.51 -34.13
N GLY A 1080 -12.06 -24.27 -33.08
CA GLY A 1080 -10.80 -24.98 -32.80
C GLY A 1080 -9.63 -24.56 -33.72
N VAL A 1081 -9.80 -23.51 -34.53
CA VAL A 1081 -8.75 -22.96 -35.42
C VAL A 1081 -8.16 -21.69 -34.78
N PRO A 1082 -6.84 -21.59 -34.55
CA PRO A 1082 -6.21 -20.39 -33.98
C PRO A 1082 -6.44 -19.13 -34.85
N VAL A 1083 -6.65 -17.97 -34.23
CA VAL A 1083 -6.61 -16.67 -34.94
C VAL A 1083 -5.15 -16.34 -35.25
N ASP A 1084 -4.80 -16.16 -36.52
CA ASP A 1084 -3.62 -15.38 -36.89
C ASP A 1084 -3.93 -13.92 -36.54
N THR A 1085 -3.50 -13.48 -35.36
CA THR A 1085 -3.81 -12.13 -34.87
C THR A 1085 -3.18 -11.10 -35.81
N PRO A 1086 -3.93 -10.13 -36.37
CA PRO A 1086 -3.32 -8.95 -36.94
C PRO A 1086 -2.55 -8.25 -35.82
N THR A 1087 -1.24 -8.08 -35.99
CA THR A 1087 -0.41 -7.27 -35.11
C THR A 1087 -1.05 -5.88 -35.01
N VAL A 1088 -1.47 -5.48 -33.81
CA VAL A 1088 -1.69 -4.06 -33.50
C VAL A 1088 -0.36 -3.37 -33.77
N PRO A 1089 -0.29 -2.33 -34.62
CA PRO A 1089 0.93 -1.56 -34.79
C PRO A 1089 1.32 -1.01 -33.41
N THR A 1090 2.46 -1.45 -32.89
CA THR A 1090 3.09 -0.86 -31.69
C THR A 1090 3.73 0.50 -31.99
N GLU A 1091 3.43 1.10 -33.13
CA GLU A 1091 3.81 2.47 -33.42
C GLU A 1091 2.82 3.41 -32.76
N VAL A 1092 3.19 3.87 -31.57
CA VAL A 1092 2.81 5.21 -31.10
C VAL A 1092 3.12 6.17 -32.28
N PRO A 1093 2.14 6.89 -32.84
CA PRO A 1093 2.44 7.93 -33.80
C PRO A 1093 3.45 8.87 -33.11
N PRO A 1094 4.58 9.23 -33.74
CA PRO A 1094 5.39 10.30 -33.18
C PRO A 1094 4.46 11.50 -32.96
N PRO A 1095 4.63 12.24 -31.86
CA PRO A 1095 3.81 13.41 -31.57
C PRO A 1095 3.70 14.25 -32.86
N PRO A 1096 2.52 14.84 -33.15
CA PRO A 1096 2.37 15.70 -34.32
C PRO A 1096 3.56 16.64 -34.35
N PRO A 1097 4.25 16.83 -35.49
CA PRO A 1097 5.49 17.58 -35.53
C PRO A 1097 5.21 18.89 -34.83
N THR A 1098 5.82 19.07 -33.66
CA THR A 1098 5.92 20.38 -33.08
C THR A 1098 6.59 21.16 -34.18
N THR A 1099 5.82 22.06 -34.80
CA THR A 1099 6.38 23.20 -35.50
C THR A 1099 7.14 23.95 -34.42
N THR A 1100 8.34 23.46 -34.14
CA THR A 1100 9.45 24.20 -33.59
C THR A 1100 9.70 25.26 -34.64
N SER A 1101 8.92 26.34 -34.52
CA SER A 1101 9.44 27.64 -34.86
C SER A 1101 10.76 27.73 -34.10
N ALA A 1102 11.85 27.69 -34.86
CA ALA A 1102 13.15 28.08 -34.40
C ALA A 1102 13.08 29.56 -33.99
N SER A 1103 12.54 29.82 -32.80
CA SER A 1103 12.43 31.16 -32.24
C SER A 1103 12.24 31.15 -30.73
N HIS A 1104 12.89 30.24 -29.99
CA HIS A 1104 13.10 30.43 -28.54
C HIS A 1104 14.48 29.97 -28.01
N LEU A 1105 15.44 29.68 -28.90
CA LEU A 1105 16.87 29.58 -28.56
C LEU A 1105 17.64 30.91 -28.74
N SER A 1106 16.94 32.03 -28.92
CA SER A 1106 17.53 33.38 -29.00
C SER A 1106 17.13 34.32 -27.86
N ALA A 1107 16.45 33.84 -26.80
CA ALA A 1107 16.04 34.66 -25.66
C ALA A 1107 16.84 34.42 -24.36
N ILE A 1108 17.65 33.37 -24.29
CA ILE A 1108 18.53 33.07 -23.13
C ILE A 1108 19.96 33.59 -23.33
N ALA A 1109 20.34 33.94 -24.56
CA ALA A 1109 21.62 34.61 -24.87
C ALA A 1109 21.59 36.15 -24.73
N ALA A 1110 20.43 36.74 -24.39
CA ALA A 1110 20.25 38.20 -24.27
C ALA A 1110 20.16 38.72 -22.81
N LEU A 1111 20.19 37.83 -21.81
CA LEU A 1111 20.16 38.20 -20.38
C LEU A 1111 21.51 38.05 -19.65
N LEU A 1112 22.56 37.58 -20.33
CA LEU A 1112 23.92 37.44 -19.78
C LEU A 1112 24.93 38.45 -20.36
N ALA A 1113 24.49 39.46 -21.11
CA ALA A 1113 25.36 40.42 -21.78
C ALA A 1113 25.75 41.71 -21.00
N PRO A 1114 25.10 42.15 -19.90
CA PRO A 1114 25.57 43.35 -19.19
C PRO A 1114 26.45 43.08 -17.95
N LEU A 1115 26.72 41.82 -17.58
CA LEU A 1115 27.53 41.49 -16.39
C LEU A 1115 29.03 41.30 -16.65
N LEU A 1116 29.48 41.46 -17.90
CA LEU A 1116 30.90 41.37 -18.28
C LEU A 1116 31.52 42.71 -18.74
N ALA A 1117 30.80 43.84 -18.56
CA ALA A 1117 31.28 45.17 -18.94
C ALA A 1117 31.42 46.18 -17.78
N VAL A 1118 31.39 45.73 -16.51
CA VAL A 1118 31.72 46.57 -15.32
C VAL A 1118 32.90 45.97 -14.52
N LEU A 1119 33.77 45.20 -15.19
CA LEU A 1119 35.06 44.75 -14.65
C LEU A 1119 36.26 45.31 -15.43
N VAL A 1120 36.05 46.41 -16.16
CA VAL A 1120 37.11 47.34 -16.59
C VAL A 1120 36.57 48.78 -16.47
N LEU A 1121 36.46 49.26 -15.22
CA LEU A 1121 36.69 50.65 -14.77
C LEU A 1121 36.59 50.76 -13.25
#